data_AF-A0A511HBI8-F1
#
_entry.id   AF-A0A511HBI8-F1
#
_cell.length_a   1.000
_cell.length_b   1.000
_cell.length_c   1.000
_cell.angle_alpha   90.00
_cell.angle_beta   90.00
_cell.angle_gamma   90.00
#
_symmetry.space_group_name_H-M   'P 1'
#
loop_
_entity.id
_entity.type
_entity.pdbx_description
1 polymer ?
#
loop_
_entity_poly.entity_id
_entity_poly.type
_entity_poly.pdbx_seq_one_letter_code
_entity_poly.pdbx_strand_id
1 'polypeptide(L)'
;MSHPPRPLVLACLACVLLYLNGCGDMDMGPDSPVGPFPQGTYCSVDQDCPDPSLFFCDSATSRCEPACLTREDCGVARRGPHALAACDEVGGAGCQCDMNRCVPVVCAADTDCDSGTVCRDGACGAPPSETRAVACEVTPDVVVGTPGMTVDFRVWVRESTGAPLVLRDGVAWEVLSPSVVGGGDGHQASVVLGEPASEHPALAVRVGNVSCHARVTVLPADVAPGGVRVLVVDALTGRPVPLAVVAVSADDGGLGAAMVTNADGAVWVPAEGEVALSAFHSDYGYLTLARHDASQFRDVRMALRRNPLDRFGGVKGPFPTLTEPFSTAVSLRVGLMGLSVPGLPSDLAPESFLGPEHEVALPLGTGQDRLSLPSGSALWLTGSTAPDVAAPGVAGVCDGSLPGVLDAELAIRTGACGTRTAWALTGALPLKELPLNLLAPGTDPLLQLGQLLPGSTRFFSVLSRDARFTLAPTPGILTGEPDTRAAEYAQALPFERETPGVRLSFPFAVRVPPLPQYRGAHLDRTYVLATVAVPGRGMVPLGLGAAANVAPADPNTDADARLGRPGLVPVRMAPTHRGLEGLPYRLVVSATSGHQAEDGTVATSTLMANLPRPEFDPDGVQPVDAGLSFLSLPESVRYNFDGAPRGELVGREFQAQVDGRASVVRAEFTNRAGRRWTVLMDPDDADDGVVVPQPPPGFEDRTFDGLLQDARAKLQVEALRVRGLDRRVGQGPSRLVAPEGLGAERLADLTDAVATLSLGRPEVSWRHPEADGQRLARGSAVRVSVSGFRLGTGSGGEGQVRVSMRGGSGCNDQALFASAPIAPGRGEVELQLPATCSGLGVLLVATLVDLEGDPLRPLVSATRKVDIP
;
A
#
# COMPACT_ATOMS: atom_id res chain seq x y z
N MET A 1 -15.07 -8.36 -47.81
CA MET A 1 -14.92 -9.38 -48.86
C MET A 1 -13.88 -10.39 -48.42
N SER A 2 -14.26 -11.68 -48.48
CA SER A 2 -13.44 -12.90 -48.52
C SER A 2 -12.34 -13.16 -47.48
N HIS A 3 -12.60 -14.15 -46.61
CA HIS A 3 -11.59 -15.03 -46.03
C HIS A 3 -10.76 -15.73 -47.13
N PRO A 4 -9.51 -16.11 -46.82
CA PRO A 4 -8.92 -17.33 -47.34
C PRO A 4 -8.56 -18.33 -46.20
N PRO A 5 -8.50 -19.64 -46.54
CA PRO A 5 -8.59 -20.73 -45.57
C PRO A 5 -7.23 -21.22 -45.05
N ARG A 6 -7.21 -21.58 -43.77
CA ARG A 6 -6.18 -22.41 -43.12
C ARG A 6 -6.54 -23.88 -43.34
N PRO A 7 -5.74 -24.68 -44.08
CA PRO A 7 -5.62 -26.09 -43.68
C PRO A 7 -4.27 -26.77 -44.06
N LEU A 8 -3.12 -26.09 -43.97
CA LEU A 8 -1.81 -26.73 -44.27
C LEU A 8 -0.73 -26.57 -43.19
N VAL A 9 -0.88 -25.63 -42.25
CA VAL A 9 0.11 -25.37 -41.19
C VAL A 9 0.01 -26.36 -40.02
N LEU A 10 -1.19 -26.89 -39.75
CA LEU A 10 -1.41 -27.85 -38.65
C LEU A 10 -0.86 -29.26 -38.93
N ALA A 11 -0.77 -29.68 -40.20
CA ALA A 11 -0.23 -31.00 -40.55
C ALA A 11 1.31 -31.04 -40.48
N CYS A 12 2.00 -29.92 -40.76
CA CYS A 12 3.45 -29.84 -40.62
C CYS A 12 3.91 -29.74 -39.17
N LEU A 13 3.13 -29.12 -38.28
CA LEU A 13 3.49 -29.03 -36.85
C LEU A 13 3.39 -30.39 -36.13
N ALA A 14 2.43 -31.23 -36.53
CA ALA A 14 2.26 -32.58 -35.97
C ALA A 14 3.41 -33.54 -36.34
N CYS A 15 4.01 -33.41 -37.53
CA CYS A 15 5.16 -34.21 -37.93
C CYS A 15 6.47 -33.78 -37.27
N VAL A 16 6.64 -32.50 -36.90
CA VAL A 16 7.83 -32.01 -36.19
C VAL A 16 7.81 -32.41 -34.70
N LEU A 17 6.62 -32.46 -34.09
CA LEU A 17 6.47 -32.90 -32.69
C LEU A 17 6.72 -34.41 -32.49
N LEU A 18 6.54 -35.23 -33.53
CA LEU A 18 6.82 -36.68 -33.46
C LEU A 18 8.32 -37.02 -33.57
N TYR A 19 9.17 -36.10 -34.07
CA TYR A 19 10.62 -36.32 -34.22
C TYR A 19 11.47 -35.86 -33.03
N LEU A 20 10.89 -35.21 -32.02
CA LEU A 20 11.61 -34.74 -30.82
C LEU A 20 11.56 -35.72 -29.63
N ASN A 21 10.89 -36.88 -29.76
CA ASN A 21 10.98 -37.99 -28.80
C ASN A 21 12.19 -38.90 -29.10
N GLY A 22 13.39 -38.33 -29.10
CA GLY A 22 14.64 -39.08 -29.11
C GLY A 22 15.06 -39.47 -27.69
N CYS A 23 15.15 -40.77 -27.42
CA CYS A 23 15.63 -41.35 -26.16
C CYS A 23 17.01 -40.78 -25.77
N GLY A 24 17.08 -40.09 -24.63
CA GLY A 24 18.32 -39.79 -23.92
C GLY A 24 18.51 -40.78 -22.78
N ASP A 25 19.58 -41.56 -22.86
CA ASP A 25 20.07 -42.52 -21.87
C ASP A 25 20.28 -41.83 -20.51
N MET A 26 19.69 -42.35 -19.42
CA MET A 26 19.85 -41.82 -18.07
C MET A 26 21.01 -42.52 -17.36
N ASP A 27 22.09 -41.78 -17.13
CA ASP A 27 23.20 -42.19 -16.27
C ASP A 27 22.73 -42.21 -14.79
N MET A 28 22.67 -43.40 -14.19
CA MET A 28 22.33 -43.60 -12.78
C MET A 28 23.56 -43.36 -11.89
N GLY A 29 23.57 -42.24 -11.17
CA GLY A 29 24.42 -42.04 -9.98
C GLY A 29 23.69 -42.47 -8.69
N PRO A 30 24.37 -43.05 -7.69
CA PRO A 30 23.72 -43.58 -6.49
C PRO A 30 23.59 -42.53 -5.38
N ASP A 31 22.37 -42.11 -5.06
CA ASP A 31 22.05 -41.28 -3.88
C ASP A 31 21.55 -42.14 -2.70
N SER A 32 22.00 -41.78 -1.49
CA SER A 32 21.63 -42.41 -0.22
C SER A 32 20.33 -41.84 0.37
N PRO A 33 19.54 -42.61 1.14
CA PRO A 33 18.09 -42.41 1.30
C PRO A 33 17.67 -41.80 2.65
N VAL A 34 16.60 -41.00 2.65
CA VAL A 34 15.77 -40.72 3.86
C VAL A 34 14.28 -40.74 3.48
N GLY A 35 13.54 -41.74 3.99
CA GLY A 35 12.06 -41.75 4.11
C GLY A 35 11.25 -42.35 2.94
N PRO A 36 10.13 -43.08 3.20
CA PRO A 36 9.45 -43.92 2.21
C PRO A 36 8.38 -43.11 1.44
N PHE A 37 8.80 -42.17 0.61
CA PHE A 37 7.98 -41.84 -0.55
C PHE A 37 8.10 -43.01 -1.53
N PRO A 38 7.01 -43.56 -2.12
CA PRO A 38 7.20 -44.41 -3.29
C PRO A 38 7.99 -43.59 -4.30
N GLN A 39 9.16 -44.09 -4.68
CA GLN A 39 10.04 -43.46 -5.66
C GLN A 39 9.21 -42.94 -6.82
N GLY A 40 9.46 -41.70 -7.25
CA GLY A 40 8.70 -40.99 -8.27
C GLY A 40 8.30 -41.89 -9.45
N THR A 41 7.11 -42.48 -9.36
CA THR A 41 6.45 -43.11 -10.49
C THR A 41 5.99 -41.96 -11.36
N TYR A 42 6.73 -41.76 -12.45
CA TYR A 42 6.26 -40.91 -13.52
C TYR A 42 4.88 -41.41 -13.95
N CYS A 43 3.93 -40.50 -14.06
CA CYS A 43 2.56 -40.81 -14.43
C CYS A 43 2.10 -39.90 -15.58
N SER A 44 1.22 -40.43 -16.42
CA SER A 44 0.46 -39.66 -17.40
C SER A 44 -1.02 -39.58 -17.02
N VAL A 45 -1.50 -40.58 -16.28
CA VAL A 45 -2.86 -40.70 -15.77
C VAL A 45 -2.85 -41.28 -14.36
N ASP A 46 -3.94 -41.12 -13.60
CA ASP A 46 -4.04 -41.57 -12.20
C ASP A 46 -3.82 -43.09 -12.05
N GLN A 47 -4.10 -43.88 -13.08
CA GLN A 47 -3.91 -45.34 -13.07
C GLN A 47 -2.43 -45.75 -13.05
N ASP A 48 -1.51 -44.85 -13.40
CA ASP A 48 -0.07 -45.10 -13.33
C ASP A 48 0.45 -44.99 -11.89
N CYS A 49 -0.38 -44.52 -10.95
CA CYS A 49 -0.01 -44.35 -9.55
C CYS A 49 -0.21 -45.61 -8.70
N PRO A 50 0.58 -45.79 -7.62
CA PRO A 50 0.57 -47.03 -6.82
C PRO A 50 -0.81 -47.42 -6.29
N ASP A 51 -1.61 -46.44 -5.88
CA ASP A 51 -3.01 -46.59 -5.50
C ASP A 51 -3.80 -45.37 -6.01
N PRO A 52 -4.58 -45.48 -7.10
CA PRO A 52 -5.36 -44.39 -7.66
C PRO A 52 -6.46 -43.83 -6.74
N SER A 53 -6.75 -44.52 -5.62
CA SER A 53 -7.68 -44.02 -4.59
C SER A 53 -7.00 -43.15 -3.52
N LEU A 54 -5.66 -43.22 -3.43
CA LEU A 54 -4.85 -42.46 -2.47
C LEU A 54 -3.90 -41.48 -3.15
N PHE A 55 -3.73 -41.60 -4.46
CA PHE A 55 -2.84 -40.79 -5.29
C PHE A 55 -3.53 -40.41 -6.59
N PHE A 56 -3.27 -39.19 -7.07
CA PHE A 56 -3.63 -38.77 -8.42
C PHE A 56 -2.34 -38.43 -9.19
N CYS A 57 -2.43 -38.48 -10.51
CA CYS A 57 -1.36 -38.02 -11.36
C CYS A 57 -1.44 -36.50 -11.53
N ASP A 58 -0.47 -35.80 -10.94
CA ASP A 58 -0.27 -34.40 -11.26
C ASP A 58 0.29 -34.30 -12.68
N SER A 59 -0.61 -34.14 -13.66
CA SER A 59 -0.28 -34.11 -15.10
C SER A 59 0.61 -32.91 -15.50
N ALA A 60 0.80 -31.95 -14.60
CA ALA A 60 1.73 -30.85 -14.76
C ALA A 60 3.16 -31.27 -14.42
N THR A 61 3.35 -32.05 -13.35
CA THR A 61 4.68 -32.55 -12.92
C THR A 61 4.98 -33.97 -13.39
N SER A 62 3.99 -34.65 -13.97
CA SER A 62 4.00 -36.08 -14.31
C SER A 62 4.37 -36.96 -13.12
N ARG A 63 3.89 -36.63 -11.91
CA ARG A 63 4.18 -37.38 -10.69
C ARG A 63 2.91 -37.70 -9.91
N CYS A 64 2.96 -38.84 -9.24
CA CYS A 64 1.90 -39.26 -8.33
C CYS A 64 1.94 -38.45 -7.04
N GLU A 65 0.88 -37.71 -6.76
CA GLU A 65 0.73 -36.90 -5.56
C GLU A 65 -0.35 -37.44 -4.62
N PRO A 66 -0.17 -37.32 -3.30
CA PRO A 66 -1.16 -37.71 -2.30
C PRO A 66 -2.52 -37.03 -2.53
N ALA A 67 -3.53 -37.82 -2.91
CA ALA A 67 -4.90 -37.37 -3.08
C ALA A 67 -5.69 -37.38 -1.76
N CYS A 68 -6.76 -36.60 -1.70
CA CYS A 68 -7.80 -36.68 -0.69
C CYS A 68 -9.11 -36.07 -1.19
N LEU A 69 -10.21 -36.45 -0.54
CA LEU A 69 -11.50 -35.74 -0.61
C LEU A 69 -11.88 -35.18 0.75
N THR A 70 -11.50 -35.86 1.83
CA THR A 70 -11.71 -35.40 3.20
C THR A 70 -10.40 -35.41 3.99
N ARG A 71 -10.40 -34.77 5.17
CA ARG A 71 -9.25 -34.76 6.06
C ARG A 71 -8.81 -36.17 6.47
N GLU A 72 -9.77 -37.07 6.67
CA GLU A 72 -9.53 -38.45 7.09
C GLU A 72 -8.75 -39.24 6.03
N ASP A 73 -8.86 -38.87 4.74
CA ASP A 73 -8.10 -39.49 3.66
C ASP A 73 -6.58 -39.28 3.78
N CYS A 74 -6.17 -38.24 4.50
CA CYS A 74 -4.78 -37.91 4.73
C CYS A 74 -4.19 -38.61 5.97
N GLY A 75 -5.02 -39.23 6.80
CA GLY A 75 -4.57 -39.86 8.04
C GLY A 75 -3.95 -41.25 7.83
N VAL A 76 -3.05 -41.63 8.74
CA VAL A 76 -2.43 -42.97 8.80
C VAL A 76 -3.47 -44.10 8.71
N ALA A 77 -4.62 -43.92 9.36
CA ALA A 77 -5.69 -44.92 9.37
C ALA A 77 -6.23 -45.26 7.97
N ARG A 78 -6.28 -44.28 7.05
CA ARG A 78 -6.71 -44.50 5.67
C ARG A 78 -5.56 -44.93 4.78
N ARG A 79 -4.40 -44.30 4.93
CA ARG A 79 -3.26 -44.49 4.01
C ARG A 79 -2.44 -45.74 4.32
N GLY A 80 -2.49 -46.28 5.54
CA GLY A 80 -1.80 -47.50 5.94
C GLY A 80 -0.30 -47.48 5.59
N PRO A 81 0.19 -48.35 4.69
CA PRO A 81 1.59 -48.35 4.27
C PRO A 81 2.01 -47.10 3.46
N HIS A 82 1.05 -46.29 3.00
CA HIS A 82 1.26 -45.02 2.29
C HIS A 82 1.09 -43.79 3.20
N ALA A 83 1.22 -43.99 4.51
CA ALA A 83 1.25 -42.92 5.50
C ALA A 83 2.33 -41.89 5.15
N LEU A 84 2.01 -40.61 5.37
CA LEU A 84 2.82 -39.50 4.90
C LEU A 84 3.72 -39.06 6.05
N ALA A 85 5.03 -39.30 5.95
CA ALA A 85 5.97 -38.99 7.02
C ALA A 85 5.85 -37.55 7.55
N ALA A 86 5.68 -36.57 6.65
CA ALA A 86 5.49 -35.16 7.00
C ALA A 86 4.19 -34.85 7.79
N CYS A 87 3.26 -35.81 7.86
CA CYS A 87 2.02 -35.74 8.63
C CYS A 87 2.12 -36.45 9.99
N ASP A 88 3.08 -37.37 10.14
CA ASP A 88 3.08 -38.41 11.18
C ASP A 88 4.28 -38.32 12.14
N GLU A 89 5.16 -37.34 11.96
CA GLU A 89 6.26 -37.07 12.89
C GLU A 89 5.74 -36.64 14.28
N VAL A 90 6.41 -37.12 15.33
CA VAL A 90 6.07 -36.86 16.74
C VAL A 90 6.14 -35.35 17.01
N GLY A 91 5.00 -34.73 17.30
CA GLY A 91 4.85 -33.28 17.53
C GLY A 91 4.20 -32.50 16.37
N GLY A 92 3.85 -33.16 15.26
CA GLY A 92 3.10 -32.55 14.16
C GLY A 92 1.59 -32.48 14.41
N ALA A 93 0.92 -31.44 13.90
CA ALA A 93 -0.52 -31.23 14.00
C ALA A 93 -1.37 -32.13 13.05
N GLY A 94 -0.76 -33.14 12.44
CA GLY A 94 -1.36 -34.04 11.45
C GLY A 94 -1.41 -33.47 10.04
N CYS A 95 -2.26 -34.06 9.19
CA CYS A 95 -2.52 -33.58 7.83
C CYS A 95 -3.99 -33.20 7.61
N GLN A 96 -4.19 -32.39 6.56
CA GLN A 96 -5.48 -31.92 6.12
C GLN A 96 -5.59 -32.03 4.60
N CYS A 97 -6.83 -32.06 4.11
CA CYS A 97 -7.10 -32.08 2.69
C CYS A 97 -7.27 -30.65 2.17
N ASP A 98 -6.43 -30.25 1.22
CA ASP A 98 -6.47 -28.94 0.60
C ASP A 98 -6.39 -29.08 -0.92
N MET A 99 -7.42 -28.62 -1.64
CA MET A 99 -7.52 -28.73 -3.10
C MET A 99 -7.26 -30.15 -3.63
N ASN A 100 -7.88 -31.14 -2.98
CA ASN A 100 -7.71 -32.58 -3.23
C ASN A 100 -6.30 -33.13 -3.00
N ARG A 101 -5.43 -32.38 -2.29
CA ARG A 101 -4.07 -32.79 -1.93
C ARG A 101 -3.93 -32.93 -0.42
N CYS A 102 -3.23 -33.96 0.02
CA CYS A 102 -2.87 -34.07 1.43
C CYS A 102 -1.68 -33.19 1.76
N VAL A 103 -1.89 -32.26 2.69
CA VAL A 103 -0.88 -31.28 3.11
C VAL A 103 -0.70 -31.29 4.63
N PRO A 104 0.54 -31.09 5.14
CA PRO A 104 0.79 -30.92 6.57
C PRO A 104 0.00 -29.77 7.16
N VAL A 105 -0.59 -29.97 8.34
CA VAL A 105 -1.16 -28.89 9.14
C VAL A 105 -0.02 -28.04 9.68
N VAL A 106 -0.17 -26.73 9.61
CA VAL A 106 0.77 -25.76 10.20
C VAL A 106 0.13 -25.08 11.39
N CYS A 107 0.91 -24.77 12.42
CA CYS A 107 0.45 -23.97 13.55
C CYS A 107 0.41 -22.48 13.17
N ALA A 108 -0.48 -21.71 13.79
CA ALA A 108 -0.55 -20.25 13.65
C ALA A 108 -0.23 -19.51 14.95
N ALA A 109 -0.35 -20.17 16.09
CA ALA A 109 -0.02 -19.66 17.42
C ALA A 109 0.50 -20.77 18.34
N ASP A 110 1.17 -20.38 19.43
CA ASP A 110 1.69 -21.32 20.45
C ASP A 110 0.58 -22.19 21.08
N THR A 111 -0.68 -21.73 21.05
CA THR A 111 -1.86 -22.47 21.53
C THR A 111 -2.27 -23.63 20.63
N ASP A 112 -1.79 -23.68 19.39
CA ASP A 112 -2.06 -24.79 18.46
C ASP A 112 -1.10 -25.98 18.72
N CYS A 113 -0.11 -25.78 19.58
CA CYS A 113 0.92 -26.75 19.89
C CYS A 113 0.72 -27.38 21.28
N ASP A 114 1.26 -28.59 21.46
CA ASP A 114 1.20 -29.30 22.75
C ASP A 114 1.89 -28.52 23.89
N SER A 115 1.47 -28.80 25.12
CA SER A 115 2.08 -28.17 26.31
C SER A 115 3.60 -28.33 26.32
N GLY A 116 4.32 -27.22 26.54
CA GLY A 116 5.78 -27.17 26.53
C GLY A 116 6.41 -26.92 25.16
N THR A 117 5.63 -26.86 24.09
CA THR A 117 6.09 -26.48 22.74
C THR A 117 5.56 -25.09 22.35
N VAL A 118 6.11 -24.55 21.27
CA VAL A 118 5.75 -23.24 20.69
C VAL A 118 5.69 -23.33 19.17
N CYS A 119 4.92 -22.45 18.55
CA CYS A 119 4.77 -22.40 17.10
C CYS A 119 5.81 -21.50 16.47
N ARG A 120 6.72 -22.03 15.64
CA ARG A 120 7.73 -21.25 14.92
C ARG A 120 7.76 -21.67 13.47
N ASP A 121 7.71 -20.68 12.57
CA ASP A 121 7.66 -20.92 11.12
C ASP A 121 6.57 -21.91 10.67
N GLY A 122 5.44 -21.98 11.40
CA GLY A 122 4.34 -22.91 11.13
C GLY A 122 4.53 -24.33 11.66
N ALA A 123 5.61 -24.62 12.39
CA ALA A 123 5.87 -25.91 13.03
C ALA A 123 5.89 -25.81 14.56
N CYS A 124 5.36 -26.84 15.23
CA CYS A 124 5.45 -26.96 16.69
C CYS A 124 6.81 -27.54 17.08
N GLY A 125 7.51 -26.86 17.99
CA GLY A 125 8.83 -27.26 18.45
C GLY A 125 9.16 -26.79 19.85
N ALA A 126 10.33 -27.16 20.35
CA ALA A 126 10.79 -26.69 21.65
C ALA A 126 11.01 -25.17 21.65
N PRO A 127 10.64 -24.44 22.73
CA PRO A 127 10.90 -23.01 22.82
C PRO A 127 12.40 -22.70 22.73
N PRO A 128 12.79 -21.69 21.95
CA PRO A 128 14.19 -21.28 21.88
C PRO A 128 14.67 -20.76 23.24
N SER A 129 15.92 -21.08 23.60
CA SER A 129 16.56 -20.60 24.83
C SER A 129 16.95 -19.12 24.73
N GLU A 130 16.75 -18.38 25.82
CA GLU A 130 17.21 -16.98 25.98
C GLU A 130 18.73 -16.82 25.82
N THR A 131 19.51 -17.88 26.06
CA THR A 131 20.97 -17.87 25.92
C THR A 131 21.46 -17.69 24.48
N ARG A 132 20.56 -17.82 23.49
CA ARG A 132 20.85 -17.53 22.08
C ARG A 132 20.80 -16.03 21.76
N ALA A 133 20.23 -15.21 22.63
CA ALA A 133 20.15 -13.77 22.42
C ALA A 133 21.56 -13.14 22.43
N VAL A 134 21.89 -12.39 21.38
CA VAL A 134 23.16 -11.63 21.30
C VAL A 134 22.95 -10.13 21.14
N ALA A 135 21.76 -9.73 20.66
CA ALA A 135 21.38 -8.34 20.48
C ALA A 135 19.87 -8.18 20.72
N CYS A 136 19.48 -7.02 21.23
CA CYS A 136 18.10 -6.59 21.29
C CYS A 136 17.94 -5.18 20.72
N GLU A 137 16.69 -4.76 20.51
CA GLU A 137 16.31 -3.41 20.09
C GLU A 137 14.97 -3.08 20.73
N VAL A 138 14.84 -1.89 21.33
CA VAL A 138 13.57 -1.42 21.88
C VAL A 138 12.91 -0.47 20.88
N THR A 139 11.61 -0.61 20.67
CA THR A 139 10.81 0.25 19.79
C THR A 139 9.61 0.79 20.58
N PRO A 140 9.38 2.12 20.61
CA PRO A 140 10.29 3.17 20.13
C PRO A 140 11.59 3.23 20.97
N ASP A 141 12.70 3.64 20.36
CA ASP A 141 14.00 3.79 21.05
C ASP A 141 14.15 5.17 21.71
N VAL A 142 13.43 6.17 21.19
CA VAL A 142 13.39 7.55 21.69
C VAL A 142 11.93 8.00 21.82
N VAL A 143 11.62 8.65 22.94
CA VAL A 143 10.31 9.24 23.21
C VAL A 143 10.48 10.64 23.76
N VAL A 144 9.71 11.58 23.22
CA VAL A 144 9.52 12.92 23.80
C VAL A 144 8.02 13.09 24.05
N GLY A 145 7.65 13.49 25.25
CA GLY A 145 6.24 13.64 25.63
C GLY A 145 6.07 14.45 26.89
N THR A 146 4.87 14.41 27.47
CA THR A 146 4.49 15.16 28.65
C THR A 146 3.97 14.22 29.75
N PRO A 147 3.93 14.67 31.01
CA PRO A 147 3.44 13.85 32.11
C PRO A 147 2.01 13.36 31.84
N GLY A 148 1.75 12.07 32.10
CA GLY A 148 0.47 11.42 31.84
C GLY A 148 0.35 10.70 30.49
N MET A 149 1.27 10.95 29.55
CA MET A 149 1.29 10.24 28.26
C MET A 149 1.63 8.76 28.47
N THR A 150 0.81 7.86 27.94
CA THR A 150 1.07 6.41 27.91
C THR A 150 1.86 6.04 26.67
N VAL A 151 2.88 5.19 26.85
CA VAL A 151 3.78 4.74 25.78
C VAL A 151 3.94 3.23 25.84
N ASP A 152 3.67 2.58 24.71
CA ASP A 152 3.84 1.14 24.54
C ASP A 152 5.19 0.86 23.88
N PHE A 153 6.00 0.05 24.56
CA PHE A 153 7.31 -0.40 24.10
C PHE A 153 7.27 -1.87 23.73
N ARG A 154 8.07 -2.23 22.72
CA ARG A 154 8.31 -3.62 22.32
C ARG A 154 9.81 -3.87 22.21
N VAL A 155 10.24 -5.08 22.54
CA VAL A 155 11.62 -5.54 22.31
C VAL A 155 11.67 -6.51 21.13
N TRP A 156 12.66 -6.30 20.27
CA TRP A 156 13.05 -7.22 19.22
C TRP A 156 14.38 -7.87 19.58
N VAL A 157 14.45 -9.20 19.51
CA VAL A 157 15.67 -9.95 19.85
C VAL A 157 16.25 -10.59 18.59
N ARG A 158 17.58 -10.68 18.53
CA ARG A 158 18.36 -11.33 17.48
C ARG A 158 19.37 -12.30 18.06
N GLU A 159 19.64 -13.37 17.33
CA GLU A 159 20.71 -14.32 17.64
C GLU A 159 22.00 -14.05 16.86
N SER A 160 23.04 -14.87 17.08
CA SER A 160 24.38 -14.68 16.51
C SER A 160 24.43 -14.66 14.98
N THR A 161 23.48 -15.30 14.31
CA THR A 161 23.32 -15.28 12.84
C THR A 161 22.68 -13.99 12.33
N GLY A 162 22.20 -13.12 13.22
CA GLY A 162 21.38 -11.96 12.89
C GLY A 162 19.88 -12.28 12.73
N ALA A 163 19.50 -13.56 12.78
CA ALA A 163 18.10 -13.97 12.64
C ALA A 163 17.23 -13.50 13.83
N PRO A 164 15.95 -13.17 13.58
CA PRO A 164 14.97 -12.90 14.63
C PRO A 164 14.83 -14.05 15.63
N LEU A 165 14.80 -13.73 16.92
CA LEU A 165 14.59 -14.70 18.00
C LEU A 165 13.31 -14.35 18.77
N VAL A 166 12.31 -15.24 18.74
CA VAL A 166 11.04 -15.07 19.47
C VAL A 166 10.99 -16.04 20.64
N LEU A 167 11.25 -15.52 21.83
CA LEU A 167 11.27 -16.26 23.08
C LEU A 167 9.85 -16.39 23.66
N ARG A 168 9.60 -17.44 24.43
CA ARG A 168 8.39 -17.57 25.25
C ARG A 168 8.53 -16.80 26.56
N ASP A 169 9.65 -17.03 27.24
CA ASP A 169 10.01 -16.50 28.55
C ASP A 169 11.41 -15.87 28.50
N GLY A 170 11.86 -15.25 29.59
CA GLY A 170 13.25 -14.75 29.71
C GLY A 170 13.47 -13.30 29.31
N VAL A 171 12.40 -12.54 29.14
CA VAL A 171 12.42 -11.09 28.88
C VAL A 171 11.97 -10.36 30.14
N ALA A 172 12.83 -9.49 30.67
CA ALA A 172 12.54 -8.72 31.88
C ALA A 172 12.71 -7.23 31.61
N TRP A 173 11.70 -6.44 31.97
CA TRP A 173 11.71 -4.98 31.86
C TRP A 173 12.05 -4.33 33.21
N GLU A 174 12.84 -3.27 33.16
CA GLU A 174 13.29 -2.51 34.34
C GLU A 174 13.13 -1.01 34.09
N VAL A 175 12.44 -0.32 35.01
CA VAL A 175 12.35 1.14 35.02
C VAL A 175 13.60 1.71 35.71
N LEU A 176 14.32 2.59 35.01
CA LEU A 176 15.60 3.16 35.47
C LEU A 176 15.46 4.55 36.12
N SER A 177 14.31 5.21 35.96
CA SER A 177 14.10 6.61 36.34
C SER A 177 12.68 6.86 36.83
N PRO A 178 12.46 7.78 37.80
CA PRO A 178 11.13 8.19 38.23
C PRO A 178 10.36 8.99 37.16
N SER A 179 11.00 9.38 36.06
CA SER A 179 10.34 10.04 34.93
C SER A 179 9.38 9.11 34.17
N VAL A 180 9.37 7.82 34.47
CA VAL A 180 8.42 6.85 33.92
C VAL A 180 7.88 5.95 35.02
N VAL A 181 6.60 5.59 34.94
CA VAL A 181 5.93 4.70 35.89
C VAL A 181 5.27 3.58 35.10
N GLY A 182 5.45 2.32 35.53
CA GLY A 182 4.86 1.15 34.87
C GLY A 182 5.84 0.00 34.78
N GLY A 183 5.64 -0.87 33.81
CA GLY A 183 6.46 -2.06 33.60
C GLY A 183 6.04 -2.85 32.36
N GLY A 184 6.58 -4.05 32.20
CA GLY A 184 6.26 -4.91 31.08
C GLY A 184 6.31 -6.39 31.42
N ASP A 185 5.72 -7.18 30.53
CA ASP A 185 5.73 -8.63 30.56
C ASP A 185 6.04 -9.18 29.16
N GLY A 186 6.88 -10.21 29.11
CA GLY A 186 7.41 -10.75 27.87
C GLY A 186 7.98 -9.65 26.96
N HIS A 187 7.59 -9.67 25.68
CA HIS A 187 8.15 -8.76 24.66
C HIS A 187 7.57 -7.33 24.69
N GLN A 188 6.70 -6.98 25.64
CA GLN A 188 6.00 -5.68 25.65
C GLN A 188 6.06 -5.01 27.02
N ALA A 189 6.10 -3.68 27.04
CA ALA A 189 5.96 -2.86 28.24
C ALA A 189 5.04 -1.67 27.96
N SER A 190 4.26 -1.26 28.96
CA SER A 190 3.45 -0.04 28.88
C SER A 190 3.77 0.81 30.10
N VAL A 191 4.18 2.06 29.84
CA VAL A 191 4.59 3.01 30.89
C VAL A 191 3.92 4.35 30.67
N VAL A 192 3.77 5.10 31.76
CA VAL A 192 3.24 6.45 31.77
C VAL A 192 4.37 7.41 32.09
N LEU A 193 4.50 8.48 31.32
CA LEU A 193 5.48 9.54 31.58
C LEU A 193 5.13 10.30 32.86
N GLY A 194 6.13 10.53 33.71
CA GLY A 194 6.01 11.08 35.07
C GLY A 194 6.70 12.43 35.20
N GLU A 195 7.74 12.51 36.03
CA GLU A 195 8.44 13.78 36.33
C GLU A 195 9.16 14.37 35.09
N PRO A 196 9.12 15.70 34.89
CA PRO A 196 9.88 16.38 33.84
C PRO A 196 11.38 16.10 33.92
N ALA A 197 11.98 15.79 32.78
CA ALA A 197 13.40 15.44 32.69
C ALA A 197 13.92 15.66 31.26
N SER A 198 15.18 16.10 31.15
CA SER A 198 15.92 16.09 29.89
C SER A 198 16.15 14.66 29.39
N GLU A 199 16.56 14.49 28.13
CA GLU A 199 16.81 13.16 27.54
C GLU A 199 17.73 12.27 28.42
N HIS A 200 17.26 11.09 28.78
CA HIS A 200 18.02 10.10 29.54
C HIS A 200 17.48 8.67 29.32
N PRO A 201 18.27 7.61 29.59
CA PRO A 201 17.75 6.24 29.62
C PRO A 201 16.74 6.08 30.77
N ALA A 202 15.50 5.72 30.45
CA ALA A 202 14.42 5.61 31.46
C ALA A 202 13.86 4.18 31.58
N LEU A 203 14.01 3.36 30.53
CA LEU A 203 13.53 1.99 30.50
C LEU A 203 14.63 1.08 29.95
N ALA A 204 14.86 -0.04 30.61
CA ALA A 204 15.73 -1.11 30.16
C ALA A 204 14.95 -2.41 29.95
N VAL A 205 15.44 -3.22 29.02
CA VAL A 205 15.03 -4.62 28.87
C VAL A 205 16.26 -5.50 28.95
N ARG A 206 16.12 -6.64 29.63
CA ARG A 206 17.14 -7.68 29.74
C ARG A 206 16.62 -8.99 29.16
N VAL A 207 17.40 -9.57 28.25
CA VAL A 207 17.11 -10.87 27.60
C VAL A 207 18.35 -11.73 27.70
N GLY A 208 18.32 -12.74 28.56
CA GLY A 208 19.53 -13.49 28.93
C GLY A 208 20.64 -12.55 29.43
N ASN A 209 21.73 -12.45 28.66
CA ASN A 209 22.89 -11.61 28.95
C ASN A 209 22.90 -10.26 28.21
N VAL A 210 21.91 -9.99 27.36
CA VAL A 210 21.84 -8.77 26.55
C VAL A 210 20.92 -7.76 27.23
N SER A 211 21.30 -6.48 27.21
CA SER A 211 20.45 -5.40 27.67
C SER A 211 20.35 -4.28 26.64
N CYS A 212 19.16 -3.69 26.53
CA CYS A 212 18.85 -2.57 25.66
C CYS A 212 18.05 -1.51 26.41
N HIS A 213 18.13 -0.27 25.96
CA HIS A 213 17.52 0.87 26.64
C HIS A 213 16.68 1.71 25.69
N ALA A 214 15.62 2.33 26.22
CA ALA A 214 14.92 3.42 25.57
C ALA A 214 15.20 4.75 26.28
N ARG A 215 15.33 5.80 25.49
CA ARG A 215 15.57 7.17 25.98
C ARG A 215 14.27 7.96 26.01
N VAL A 216 14.06 8.71 27.07
CA VAL A 216 12.85 9.48 27.31
C VAL A 216 13.21 10.92 27.65
N THR A 217 12.46 11.85 27.08
CA THR A 217 12.41 13.26 27.48
C THR A 217 10.98 13.60 27.90
N VAL A 218 10.82 14.15 29.11
CA VAL A 218 9.52 14.55 29.64
C VAL A 218 9.51 16.06 29.78
N LEU A 219 8.66 16.72 28.98
CA LEU A 219 8.48 18.17 29.01
C LEU A 219 7.73 18.61 30.29
N PRO A 220 7.82 19.88 30.70
CA PRO A 220 7.03 20.38 31.83
C PRO A 220 5.52 20.19 31.63
N ALA A 221 4.75 19.91 32.69
CA ALA A 221 3.29 19.78 32.56
C ALA A 221 2.61 21.13 32.25
N ASP A 222 3.09 22.21 32.86
CA ASP A 222 2.46 23.53 32.74
C ASP A 222 2.72 24.19 31.39
N VAL A 223 1.65 24.66 30.73
CA VAL A 223 1.72 25.50 29.53
C VAL A 223 1.37 26.95 29.88
N ALA A 224 2.22 27.89 29.47
CA ALA A 224 2.03 29.32 29.71
C ALA A 224 0.77 29.88 29.00
N PRO A 225 -0.11 30.65 29.69
CA PRO A 225 -1.40 31.15 29.14
C PRO A 225 -1.24 32.06 27.93
N GLY A 226 -2.31 32.23 27.14
CA GLY A 226 -2.31 33.09 25.93
C GLY A 226 -1.62 32.47 24.72
N GLY A 227 -1.49 31.14 24.71
CA GLY A 227 -0.87 30.41 23.61
C GLY A 227 -0.85 28.90 23.82
N VAL A 228 -0.30 28.25 22.81
CA VAL A 228 -0.22 26.79 22.65
C VAL A 228 1.24 26.37 22.64
N ARG A 229 1.57 25.30 23.37
CA ARG A 229 2.82 24.57 23.19
C ARG A 229 2.64 23.56 22.08
N VAL A 230 3.57 23.55 21.14
CA VAL A 230 3.61 22.58 20.03
C VAL A 230 4.91 21.79 20.11
N LEU A 231 4.78 20.47 20.19
CA LEU A 231 5.85 19.50 20.06
C LEU A 231 5.81 18.90 18.65
N VAL A 232 6.85 19.15 17.86
CA VAL A 232 7.00 18.62 16.50
C VAL A 232 7.95 17.42 16.52
N VAL A 233 7.46 16.27 16.06
CA VAL A 233 8.22 15.00 16.01
C VAL A 233 8.19 14.38 14.63
N ASP A 234 9.19 13.58 14.31
CA ASP A 234 9.19 12.71 13.15
C ASP A 234 8.23 11.54 13.41
N ALA A 235 7.17 11.45 12.60
CA ALA A 235 6.09 10.47 12.76
C ALA A 235 6.56 9.01 12.69
N LEU A 236 7.72 8.72 12.09
CA LEU A 236 8.25 7.36 11.92
C LEU A 236 9.29 6.97 12.96
N THR A 237 9.94 7.93 13.60
CA THR A 237 11.08 7.67 14.51
C THR A 237 10.86 8.20 15.91
N GLY A 238 9.82 9.01 16.14
CA GLY A 238 9.51 9.64 17.43
C GLY A 238 10.51 10.72 17.86
N ARG A 239 11.55 10.98 17.05
CA ARG A 239 12.59 11.97 17.35
C ARG A 239 12.04 13.40 17.20
N PRO A 240 12.54 14.34 18.02
CA PRO A 240 12.15 15.73 17.89
C PRO A 240 12.65 16.34 16.58
N VAL A 241 11.84 17.22 15.99
CA VAL A 241 12.19 18.00 14.78
C VAL A 241 12.53 19.43 15.19
N PRO A 242 13.83 19.76 15.36
CA PRO A 242 14.25 21.13 15.62
C PRO A 242 14.10 21.99 14.38
N LEU A 243 14.08 23.32 14.56
CA LEU A 243 14.01 24.30 13.47
C LEU A 243 12.75 24.23 12.60
N ALA A 244 11.73 23.48 13.01
CA ALA A 244 10.41 23.56 12.40
C ALA A 244 9.76 24.89 12.76
N VAL A 245 9.11 25.52 11.78
CA VAL A 245 8.35 26.75 11.99
C VAL A 245 6.91 26.39 12.30
N VAL A 246 6.46 26.72 13.50
CA VAL A 246 5.07 26.59 13.93
C VAL A 246 4.38 27.93 13.76
N ALA A 247 3.32 27.96 12.97
CA ALA A 247 2.57 29.16 12.64
C ALA A 247 1.11 29.04 13.05
N VAL A 248 0.56 30.17 13.48
CA VAL A 248 -0.85 30.36 13.82
C VAL A 248 -1.44 31.31 12.80
N SER A 249 -2.53 30.89 12.16
CA SER A 249 -3.27 31.70 11.19
C SER A 249 -4.70 31.92 11.65
N ALA A 250 -5.25 33.08 11.32
CA ALA A 250 -6.64 33.40 11.57
C ALA A 250 -7.57 32.64 10.59
N ASP A 251 -8.88 32.77 10.78
CA ASP A 251 -9.91 32.08 9.97
C ASP A 251 -9.87 32.45 8.49
N ASP A 252 -9.34 33.63 8.15
CA ASP A 252 -9.13 34.07 6.77
C ASP A 252 -7.83 33.52 6.14
N GLY A 253 -7.10 32.66 6.86
CA GLY A 253 -5.83 32.07 6.45
C GLY A 253 -4.62 33.01 6.57
N GLY A 254 -4.81 34.23 7.10
CA GLY A 254 -3.76 35.21 7.33
C GLY A 254 -2.83 34.82 8.48
N LEU A 255 -1.53 34.96 8.27
CA LEU A 255 -0.50 34.64 9.28
C LEU A 255 -0.56 35.62 10.47
N GLY A 256 -0.85 35.10 11.67
CA GLY A 256 -0.88 35.88 12.91
C GLY A 256 0.44 35.83 13.68
N ALA A 257 0.94 34.62 13.96
CA ALA A 257 2.19 34.41 14.70
C ALA A 257 2.99 33.24 14.12
N ALA A 258 4.31 33.27 14.24
CA ALA A 258 5.18 32.17 13.86
C ALA A 258 6.40 32.07 14.80
N MET A 259 6.71 30.87 15.24
CA MET A 259 7.82 30.57 16.15
C MET A 259 8.58 29.32 15.68
N VAL A 260 9.81 29.14 16.17
CA VAL A 260 10.70 28.05 15.73
C VAL A 260 10.92 27.05 16.87
N THR A 261 10.89 25.75 16.56
CA THR A 261 11.16 24.69 17.54
C THR A 261 12.61 24.63 18.00
N ASN A 262 12.79 24.32 19.29
CA ASN A 262 14.09 24.13 19.92
C ASN A 262 14.66 22.72 19.63
N ALA A 263 15.76 22.34 20.29
CA ALA A 263 16.40 21.02 20.14
C ALA A 263 15.49 19.84 20.50
N ASP A 264 14.55 20.04 21.43
CA ASP A 264 13.55 19.05 21.86
C ASP A 264 12.33 19.03 20.92
N GLY A 265 12.35 19.79 19.82
CA GLY A 265 11.25 19.89 18.88
C GLY A 265 10.05 20.66 19.43
N ALA A 266 10.19 21.33 20.58
CA ALA A 266 9.11 22.04 21.25
C ALA A 266 9.19 23.56 21.03
N VAL A 267 8.03 24.21 21.01
CA VAL A 267 7.90 25.67 20.96
C VAL A 267 6.59 26.11 21.61
N TRP A 268 6.55 27.33 22.14
CA TRP A 268 5.30 27.99 22.53
C TRP A 268 5.00 29.10 21.51
N VAL A 269 3.75 29.17 21.06
CA VAL A 269 3.27 30.15 20.08
C VAL A 269 2.04 30.89 20.60
N PRO A 270 1.97 32.23 20.47
CA PRO A 270 0.77 32.99 20.81
C PRO A 270 -0.44 32.53 19.98
N ALA A 271 -1.54 32.21 20.65
CA ALA A 271 -2.80 31.78 20.04
C ALA A 271 -3.94 31.90 21.04
N GLU A 272 -5.10 32.35 20.56
CA GLU A 272 -6.34 32.46 21.36
C GLU A 272 -7.54 32.12 20.47
N GLY A 273 -8.56 31.48 21.05
CA GLY A 273 -9.78 31.08 20.31
C GLY A 273 -9.55 29.95 19.31
N GLU A 274 -10.35 29.91 18.26
CA GLU A 274 -10.20 28.98 17.13
C GLU A 274 -9.18 29.55 16.14
N VAL A 275 -8.18 28.76 15.78
CA VAL A 275 -7.10 29.16 14.88
C VAL A 275 -6.66 28.01 13.99
N ALA A 276 -6.05 28.30 12.84
CA ALA A 276 -5.33 27.27 12.10
C ALA A 276 -3.89 27.16 12.61
N LEU A 277 -3.51 25.98 13.12
CA LEU A 277 -2.18 25.70 13.66
C LEU A 277 -1.39 24.85 12.67
N SER A 278 -0.25 25.34 12.19
CA SER A 278 0.54 24.69 11.14
C SER A 278 2.00 24.49 11.54
N ALA A 279 2.60 23.37 11.14
CA ALA A 279 4.03 23.10 11.27
C ALA A 279 4.67 22.94 9.88
N PHE A 280 5.72 23.73 9.65
CA PHE A 280 6.46 23.82 8.39
C PHE A 280 7.93 23.43 8.59
N HIS A 281 8.45 22.57 7.70
CA HIS A 281 9.88 22.23 7.65
C HIS A 281 10.26 21.82 6.22
N SER A 282 11.45 22.20 5.74
CA SER A 282 11.87 21.90 4.35
C SER A 282 11.85 20.40 4.02
N ASP A 283 12.42 19.60 4.92
CA ASP A 283 12.66 18.16 4.72
C ASP A 283 11.43 17.27 5.03
N TYR A 284 10.33 17.88 5.51
CA TYR A 284 9.10 17.19 5.88
C TYR A 284 7.90 17.73 5.11
N GLY A 285 6.87 16.91 4.99
CA GLY A 285 5.52 17.34 4.67
C GLY A 285 5.02 18.34 5.71
N TYR A 286 4.24 19.33 5.28
CA TYR A 286 3.60 20.27 6.20
C TYR A 286 2.36 19.63 6.81
N LEU A 287 2.05 20.02 8.03
CA LEU A 287 0.84 19.60 8.73
C LEU A 287 0.10 20.83 9.25
N THR A 288 -1.19 20.93 8.95
CA THR A 288 -2.09 21.95 9.46
C THR A 288 -3.27 21.30 10.18
N LEU A 289 -3.59 21.83 11.36
CA LEU A 289 -4.82 21.57 12.08
C LEU A 289 -5.76 22.74 11.82
N ALA A 290 -6.85 22.49 11.11
CA ALA A 290 -7.87 23.51 10.86
C ALA A 290 -8.69 23.77 12.12
N ARG A 291 -9.08 25.04 12.34
CA ARG A 291 -9.98 25.49 13.42
C ARG A 291 -9.68 24.85 14.79
N HIS A 292 -8.41 24.80 15.15
CA HIS A 292 -7.95 24.29 16.42
C HIS A 292 -8.34 25.24 17.57
N ASP A 293 -9.05 24.73 18.58
CA ASP A 293 -9.36 25.48 19.80
C ASP A 293 -8.12 25.59 20.70
N ALA A 294 -7.39 26.69 20.51
CA ALA A 294 -6.20 27.05 21.28
C ALA A 294 -6.51 27.43 22.74
N SER A 295 -7.79 27.56 23.12
CA SER A 295 -8.19 27.87 24.50
C SER A 295 -8.33 26.58 25.32
N GLN A 296 -8.91 25.54 24.70
CA GLN A 296 -9.13 24.24 25.33
C GLN A 296 -7.90 23.32 25.21
N PHE A 297 -7.27 23.25 24.03
CA PHE A 297 -6.18 22.32 23.74
C PHE A 297 -4.85 23.07 23.61
N ARG A 298 -4.26 23.41 24.76
CA ARG A 298 -3.08 24.29 24.82
C ARG A 298 -1.74 23.57 24.66
N ASP A 299 -1.77 22.26 24.52
CA ASP A 299 -0.59 21.44 24.30
C ASP A 299 -0.88 20.52 23.12
N VAL A 300 0.01 20.49 22.14
CA VAL A 300 -0.25 19.87 20.84
C VAL A 300 1.00 19.13 20.38
N ARG A 301 0.81 17.90 19.92
CA ARG A 301 1.84 17.06 19.31
C ARG A 301 1.58 16.93 17.81
N MET A 302 2.47 17.51 16.99
CA MET A 302 2.40 17.45 15.53
C MET A 302 3.44 16.46 15.00
N ALA A 303 2.97 15.35 14.43
CA ALA A 303 3.82 14.32 13.86
C ALA A 303 4.01 14.55 12.35
N LEU A 304 5.20 15.01 11.95
CA LEU A 304 5.53 15.28 10.55
C LEU A 304 6.08 14.03 9.85
N ARG A 305 5.68 13.83 8.60
CA ARG A 305 6.23 12.80 7.70
C ARG A 305 7.28 13.43 6.80
N ARG A 306 8.34 12.70 6.47
CA ARG A 306 9.35 13.19 5.50
C ARG A 306 8.74 13.32 4.11
N ASN A 307 9.27 14.24 3.31
CA ASN A 307 8.88 14.32 1.91
C ASN A 307 9.23 13.01 1.20
N PRO A 308 8.26 12.33 0.56
CA PRO A 308 8.42 10.96 0.10
C PRO A 308 9.43 10.82 -1.06
N LEU A 309 9.57 11.84 -1.91
CA LEU A 309 10.45 11.79 -3.07
C LEU A 309 11.74 12.59 -2.91
N ASP A 310 11.99 13.22 -1.75
CA ASP A 310 13.26 13.94 -1.53
C ASP A 310 14.45 12.96 -1.48
N ARG A 311 14.23 11.78 -0.89
CA ARG A 311 15.20 10.69 -0.86
C ARG A 311 14.52 9.37 -1.23
N PHE A 312 15.18 8.58 -2.06
CA PHE A 312 14.68 7.32 -2.57
C PHE A 312 15.78 6.25 -2.55
N GLY A 313 15.39 4.99 -2.47
CA GLY A 313 16.29 3.85 -2.31
C GLY A 313 15.55 2.68 -1.69
N GLY A 314 16.28 1.72 -1.12
CA GLY A 314 15.71 0.50 -0.57
C GLY A 314 16.63 -0.68 -0.78
N VAL A 315 16.04 -1.83 -1.12
CA VAL A 315 16.77 -3.07 -1.40
C VAL A 315 16.57 -3.53 -2.84
N LYS A 316 17.59 -4.14 -3.45
CA LYS A 316 17.53 -4.69 -4.81
C LYS A 316 18.34 -5.99 -4.91
N GLY A 317 17.89 -6.91 -5.75
CA GLY A 317 18.60 -8.16 -6.03
C GLY A 317 17.71 -9.19 -6.74
N PRO A 318 18.20 -10.41 -6.94
CA PRO A 318 17.43 -11.46 -7.59
C PRO A 318 16.21 -11.82 -6.75
N PHE A 319 15.06 -12.00 -7.42
CA PHE A 319 13.82 -12.39 -6.74
C PHE A 319 14.03 -13.70 -5.95
N PRO A 320 13.53 -13.82 -4.70
CA PRO A 320 13.76 -14.99 -3.86
C PRO A 320 13.22 -16.26 -4.53
N THR A 321 14.12 -17.22 -4.78
CA THR A 321 13.76 -18.52 -5.34
C THR A 321 13.61 -19.56 -4.25
N LEU A 322 12.47 -20.23 -4.24
CA LEU A 322 12.29 -21.42 -3.42
C LEU A 322 12.98 -22.61 -4.07
N THR A 323 13.73 -23.35 -3.26
CA THR A 323 14.28 -24.66 -3.62
C THR A 323 13.12 -25.65 -3.64
N GLU A 324 12.60 -25.96 -4.84
CA GLU A 324 11.67 -27.08 -4.96
C GLU A 324 12.48 -28.36 -5.21
N PRO A 325 12.31 -29.37 -4.35
CA PRO A 325 12.85 -30.69 -4.63
C PRO A 325 12.05 -31.28 -5.82
N PHE A 326 12.67 -31.30 -7.00
CA PHE A 326 12.35 -32.22 -8.11
C PHE A 326 11.22 -31.90 -9.11
N SER A 327 11.04 -30.64 -9.56
CA SER A 327 10.18 -30.37 -10.73
C SER A 327 10.97 -30.16 -12.02
N THR A 328 10.84 -31.09 -12.97
CA THR A 328 11.33 -30.96 -14.36
C THR A 328 10.33 -30.23 -15.28
N ALA A 329 9.16 -29.86 -14.75
CA ALA A 329 8.09 -29.23 -15.51
C ALA A 329 8.31 -27.72 -15.68
N VAL A 330 8.18 -27.23 -16.92
CA VAL A 330 8.19 -25.80 -17.23
C VAL A 330 6.97 -25.15 -16.59
N SER A 331 7.22 -24.34 -15.56
CA SER A 331 6.20 -23.57 -14.83
C SER A 331 6.51 -22.08 -14.92
N LEU A 332 5.46 -21.26 -14.91
CA LEU A 332 5.58 -19.83 -14.75
C LEU A 332 5.73 -19.52 -13.26
N ARG A 333 6.89 -18.99 -12.89
CA ARG A 333 7.12 -18.42 -11.57
C ARG A 333 6.59 -16.99 -11.57
N VAL A 334 5.78 -16.70 -10.56
CA VAL A 334 5.20 -15.38 -10.35
C VAL A 334 5.36 -15.02 -8.88
N GLY A 335 5.67 -13.76 -8.63
CA GLY A 335 5.72 -13.28 -7.27
C GLY A 335 5.65 -11.76 -7.19
N LEU A 336 5.27 -11.31 -6.00
CA LEU A 336 5.31 -9.92 -5.58
C LEU A 336 6.16 -9.84 -4.33
N MET A 337 7.04 -8.86 -4.28
CA MET A 337 7.84 -8.56 -3.10
C MET A 337 7.80 -7.08 -2.77
N GLY A 338 8.08 -6.76 -1.51
CA GLY A 338 8.12 -5.38 -1.04
C GLY A 338 8.80 -5.25 0.32
N LEU A 339 8.85 -4.02 0.81
CA LEU A 339 9.13 -3.71 2.21
C LEU A 339 7.81 -3.39 2.92
N SER A 340 7.76 -3.60 4.22
CA SER A 340 6.57 -3.31 5.03
C SER A 340 6.21 -1.83 5.02
N VAL A 341 4.91 -1.54 5.01
CA VAL A 341 4.37 -0.18 4.91
C VAL A 341 4.07 0.39 6.28
N PRO A 342 4.69 1.51 6.68
CA PRO A 342 4.30 2.20 7.91
C PRO A 342 3.12 3.14 7.65
N GLY A 343 2.10 3.14 8.51
CA GLY A 343 0.93 3.99 8.36
C GLY A 343 -0.14 3.40 7.43
N LEU A 344 -1.03 4.25 6.92
CA LEU A 344 -2.03 3.88 5.93
C LEU A 344 -1.36 3.71 4.55
N PRO A 345 -1.83 2.82 3.66
CA PRO A 345 -1.29 2.73 2.31
C PRO A 345 -1.33 4.06 1.54
N SER A 346 -2.34 4.89 1.82
CA SER A 346 -2.50 6.22 1.25
C SER A 346 -1.48 7.26 1.76
N ASP A 347 -0.77 6.96 2.86
CA ASP A 347 0.32 7.81 3.38
C ASP A 347 1.60 7.71 2.54
N LEU A 348 1.71 6.73 1.63
CA LEU A 348 2.90 6.53 0.80
C LEU A 348 2.69 7.06 -0.62
N ALA A 349 3.77 7.46 -1.27
CA ALA A 349 3.74 7.69 -2.71
C ALA A 349 3.62 6.33 -3.43
N PRO A 350 2.86 6.21 -4.54
CA PRO A 350 2.75 4.95 -5.28
C PRO A 350 4.11 4.34 -5.63
N GLU A 351 5.09 5.17 -5.98
CA GLU A 351 6.46 4.78 -6.29
C GLU A 351 7.20 4.26 -5.05
N SER A 352 6.88 4.73 -3.85
CA SER A 352 7.45 4.22 -2.59
C SER A 352 6.78 2.93 -2.13
N PHE A 353 5.55 2.65 -2.56
CA PHE A 353 4.79 1.47 -2.17
C PHE A 353 5.03 0.28 -3.10
N LEU A 354 4.84 0.47 -4.41
CA LEU A 354 4.97 -0.60 -5.42
C LEU A 354 6.31 -0.58 -6.17
N GLY A 355 7.01 0.55 -6.10
CA GLY A 355 8.18 0.81 -6.93
C GLY A 355 7.84 1.33 -8.32
N PRO A 356 8.81 1.91 -9.03
CA PRO A 356 8.60 2.38 -10.39
C PRO A 356 8.24 1.23 -11.33
N GLU A 357 7.35 1.50 -12.28
CA GLU A 357 7.00 0.52 -13.32
C GLU A 357 8.16 0.30 -14.30
N HIS A 358 8.30 -0.95 -14.75
CA HIS A 358 9.24 -1.40 -15.77
C HIS A 358 8.58 -2.39 -16.74
N GLU A 359 9.03 -2.38 -17.99
CA GLU A 359 8.52 -3.31 -19.00
C GLU A 359 9.25 -4.66 -18.92
N VAL A 360 8.48 -5.75 -18.79
CA VAL A 360 8.96 -7.13 -18.78
C VAL A 360 8.50 -7.84 -20.04
N ALA A 361 9.43 -8.48 -20.76
CA ALA A 361 9.09 -9.32 -21.89
C ALA A 361 8.40 -10.60 -21.41
N LEU A 362 7.25 -10.94 -22.00
CA LEU A 362 6.54 -12.16 -21.63
C LEU A 362 7.36 -13.39 -22.06
N PRO A 363 7.63 -14.34 -21.16
CA PRO A 363 8.45 -15.52 -21.48
C PRO A 363 7.69 -16.58 -22.31
N LEU A 364 6.47 -16.29 -22.78
CA LEU A 364 5.52 -17.25 -23.36
C LEU A 364 5.16 -17.00 -24.85
N GLY A 365 5.93 -16.19 -25.59
CA GLY A 365 5.64 -15.86 -27.01
C GLY A 365 6.86 -15.48 -27.86
N THR A 366 6.64 -15.09 -29.13
CA THR A 366 7.70 -14.71 -30.11
C THR A 366 8.38 -13.36 -29.83
N GLY A 367 8.36 -12.89 -28.58
CA GLY A 367 9.17 -11.76 -28.11
C GLY A 367 8.63 -10.35 -28.35
N GLN A 368 7.37 -10.16 -28.76
CA GLN A 368 6.79 -8.81 -28.98
C GLN A 368 5.89 -8.29 -27.85
N ASP A 369 5.30 -9.15 -27.03
CA ASP A 369 4.40 -8.70 -25.97
C ASP A 369 5.18 -8.34 -24.69
N ARG A 370 5.03 -7.08 -24.25
CA ARG A 370 5.62 -6.54 -23.02
C ARG A 370 4.52 -6.23 -22.03
N LEU A 371 4.78 -6.53 -20.75
CA LEU A 371 3.90 -6.22 -19.64
C LEU A 371 4.55 -5.14 -18.77
N SER A 372 3.81 -4.09 -18.42
CA SER A 372 4.28 -3.13 -17.41
C SER A 372 4.04 -3.72 -16.02
N LEU A 373 5.10 -3.83 -15.23
CA LEU A 373 5.08 -4.39 -13.89
C LEU A 373 5.78 -3.45 -12.90
N PRO A 374 5.29 -3.31 -11.66
CA PRO A 374 6.02 -2.61 -10.60
C PRO A 374 7.39 -3.26 -10.32
N SER A 375 8.39 -2.49 -9.85
CA SER A 375 9.75 -3.01 -9.65
C SER A 375 9.87 -4.18 -8.66
N GLY A 376 8.88 -4.36 -7.79
CA GLY A 376 8.82 -5.45 -6.82
C GLY A 376 8.16 -6.74 -7.33
N SER A 377 7.61 -6.76 -8.55
CA SER A 377 6.99 -7.96 -9.12
C SER A 377 7.91 -8.64 -10.15
N ALA A 378 7.77 -9.96 -10.24
CA ALA A 378 8.59 -10.78 -11.12
C ALA A 378 7.78 -11.88 -11.79
N LEU A 379 8.16 -12.17 -13.04
CA LEU A 379 7.60 -13.23 -13.87
C LEU A 379 8.73 -13.91 -14.64
N TRP A 380 8.93 -15.22 -14.48
CA TRP A 380 9.98 -15.97 -15.19
C TRP A 380 9.64 -17.46 -15.29
N LEU A 381 10.34 -18.22 -16.14
CA LEU A 381 10.13 -19.66 -16.26
C LEU A 381 11.05 -20.46 -15.34
N THR A 382 10.58 -21.59 -14.84
CA THR A 382 11.45 -22.57 -14.15
C THR A 382 12.66 -22.93 -15.01
N GLY A 383 13.85 -22.96 -14.41
CA GLY A 383 15.12 -23.22 -15.10
C GLY A 383 15.80 -21.97 -15.68
N SER A 384 15.11 -20.82 -15.72
CA SER A 384 15.74 -19.52 -16.02
C SER A 384 16.24 -18.81 -14.75
N THR A 385 17.19 -17.90 -14.91
CA THR A 385 17.70 -17.06 -13.82
C THR A 385 16.58 -16.14 -13.33
N ALA A 386 16.39 -16.07 -12.01
CA ALA A 386 15.43 -15.15 -11.42
C ALA A 386 15.79 -13.69 -11.78
N PRO A 387 14.81 -12.86 -12.18
CA PRO A 387 15.06 -11.47 -12.50
C PRO A 387 15.41 -10.68 -11.24
N ASP A 388 16.18 -9.60 -11.43
CA ASP A 388 16.40 -8.62 -10.36
C ASP A 388 15.13 -7.80 -10.15
N VAL A 389 14.76 -7.64 -8.88
CA VAL A 389 13.66 -6.80 -8.42
C VAL A 389 14.15 -5.80 -7.38
N ALA A 390 13.42 -4.70 -7.25
CA ALA A 390 13.71 -3.65 -6.29
C ALA A 390 12.48 -3.36 -5.43
N ALA A 391 12.70 -3.25 -4.12
CA ALA A 391 11.69 -2.85 -3.15
C ALA A 391 12.09 -1.51 -2.52
N PRO A 392 11.37 -0.43 -2.85
CA PRO A 392 11.60 0.87 -2.24
C PRO A 392 11.38 0.83 -0.73
N GLY A 393 12.21 1.58 -0.01
CA GLY A 393 12.12 1.74 1.44
C GLY A 393 11.70 3.15 1.84
N VAL A 394 11.14 3.28 3.04
CA VAL A 394 10.78 4.56 3.64
C VAL A 394 11.68 4.82 4.84
N ALA A 395 12.12 6.07 5.00
CA ALA A 395 12.99 6.50 6.09
C ALA A 395 12.48 6.03 7.46
N GLY A 396 13.40 5.72 8.38
CA GLY A 396 13.07 5.23 9.70
C GLY A 396 14.30 5.12 10.58
N VAL A 397 14.35 4.10 11.42
CA VAL A 397 15.50 3.81 12.28
C VAL A 397 16.50 2.89 11.58
N CYS A 398 17.80 3.08 11.85
CA CYS A 398 18.87 2.17 11.47
C CYS A 398 19.93 2.14 12.57
N ASP A 399 20.96 1.32 12.42
CA ASP A 399 22.09 1.26 13.36
C ASP A 399 23.43 1.31 12.62
N GLY A 400 24.51 1.46 13.40
CA GLY A 400 25.87 1.59 12.90
C GLY A 400 26.43 0.33 12.21
N SER A 401 25.69 -0.77 12.15
CA SER A 401 26.10 -1.96 11.40
C SER A 401 25.70 -1.89 9.91
N LEU A 402 24.88 -0.92 9.52
CA LEU A 402 24.45 -0.74 8.13
C LEU A 402 25.62 -0.22 7.26
N PRO A 403 26.03 -0.94 6.19
CA PRO A 403 27.09 -0.47 5.31
C PRO A 403 26.78 0.88 4.67
N GLY A 404 27.76 1.78 4.66
CA GLY A 404 27.62 3.14 4.14
C GLY A 404 27.13 4.18 5.15
N VAL A 405 26.75 3.76 6.37
CA VAL A 405 26.35 4.67 7.45
C VAL A 405 27.47 4.79 8.48
N LEU A 406 28.02 6.01 8.61
CA LEU A 406 29.08 6.32 9.59
C LEU A 406 28.52 6.76 10.95
N ASP A 407 27.41 7.51 10.92
CA ASP A 407 26.68 7.98 12.10
C ASP A 407 25.20 7.65 11.91
N ALA A 408 24.72 6.67 12.68
CA ALA A 408 23.34 6.21 12.60
C ALA A 408 22.34 7.28 13.06
N GLU A 409 22.65 8.06 14.09
CA GLU A 409 21.73 9.07 14.61
C GLU A 409 21.58 10.22 13.59
N LEU A 410 22.68 10.64 12.95
CA LEU A 410 22.62 11.61 11.85
C LEU A 410 21.85 11.05 10.64
N ALA A 411 22.08 9.79 10.27
CA ALA A 411 21.38 9.15 9.16
C ALA A 411 19.86 9.07 9.42
N ILE A 412 19.45 8.73 10.64
CA ILE A 412 18.04 8.74 11.05
C ILE A 412 17.46 10.17 10.98
N ARG A 413 18.15 11.16 11.56
CA ARG A 413 17.68 12.57 11.60
C ARG A 413 17.57 13.22 10.23
N THR A 414 18.38 12.80 9.27
CA THR A 414 18.33 13.28 7.89
C THR A 414 17.45 12.41 6.97
N GLY A 415 16.89 11.31 7.49
CA GLY A 415 16.06 10.38 6.72
C GLY A 415 16.85 9.59 5.67
N ALA A 416 18.15 9.39 5.88
CA ALA A 416 19.05 8.71 4.95
C ALA A 416 19.09 7.18 5.13
N CYS A 417 18.32 6.63 6.08
CA CYS A 417 18.25 5.19 6.31
C CYS A 417 16.87 4.75 6.83
N GLY A 418 16.65 3.43 6.84
CA GLY A 418 15.48 2.83 7.48
C GLY A 418 15.63 1.32 7.68
N THR A 419 14.74 0.78 8.51
CA THR A 419 14.60 -0.67 8.75
C THR A 419 13.14 -1.07 8.61
N ARG A 420 12.85 -2.05 7.76
CA ARG A 420 11.51 -2.57 7.46
C ARG A 420 11.55 -4.09 7.39
N THR A 421 10.39 -4.72 7.40
CA THR A 421 10.29 -6.15 7.08
C THR A 421 10.25 -6.32 5.58
N ALA A 422 11.21 -7.04 5.00
CA ALA A 422 11.12 -7.48 3.62
C ALA A 422 10.20 -8.69 3.53
N TRP A 423 9.35 -8.72 2.51
CA TRP A 423 8.40 -9.78 2.28
C TRP A 423 8.29 -10.12 0.80
N ALA A 424 7.98 -11.39 0.50
CA ALA A 424 7.62 -11.84 -0.82
C ALA A 424 6.50 -12.90 -0.74
N LEU A 425 5.53 -12.80 -1.64
CA LEU A 425 4.55 -13.85 -1.93
C LEU A 425 4.89 -14.40 -3.30
N THR A 426 5.27 -15.68 -3.38
CA THR A 426 5.79 -16.26 -4.62
C THR A 426 5.34 -17.70 -4.78
N GLY A 427 5.16 -18.12 -6.02
CA GLY A 427 4.77 -19.49 -6.35
C GLY A 427 5.11 -19.88 -7.77
N ALA A 428 4.84 -21.16 -8.07
CA ALA A 428 5.00 -21.72 -9.40
C ALA A 428 3.66 -22.22 -9.93
N LEU A 429 3.30 -21.78 -11.13
CA LEU A 429 2.08 -22.15 -11.83
C LEU A 429 2.41 -22.94 -13.10
N PRO A 430 1.94 -24.19 -13.23
CA PRO A 430 2.07 -24.93 -14.47
C PRO A 430 1.44 -24.20 -15.64
N LEU A 431 2.12 -24.18 -16.79
CA LEU A 431 1.61 -23.49 -17.98
C LEU A 431 0.27 -24.05 -18.48
N LYS A 432 0.01 -25.34 -18.26
CA LYS A 432 -1.26 -26.00 -18.62
C LYS A 432 -2.43 -25.55 -17.75
N GLU A 433 -2.17 -25.00 -16.57
CA GLU A 433 -3.17 -24.55 -15.59
C GLU A 433 -3.44 -23.05 -15.67
N LEU A 434 -2.68 -22.31 -16.49
CA LEU A 434 -2.87 -20.87 -16.66
C LEU A 434 -4.10 -20.58 -17.53
N PRO A 435 -4.98 -19.63 -17.13
CA PRO A 435 -6.02 -19.12 -18.01
C PRO A 435 -5.41 -18.49 -19.27
N LEU A 436 -6.01 -18.73 -20.44
CA LEU A 436 -5.50 -18.23 -21.74
C LEU A 436 -5.40 -16.69 -21.83
N ASN A 437 -6.14 -15.97 -20.99
CA ASN A 437 -6.21 -14.51 -20.93
C ASN A 437 -5.39 -13.89 -19.78
N LEU A 438 -4.66 -14.71 -19.01
CA LEU A 438 -3.92 -14.23 -17.83
C LEU A 438 -2.84 -13.20 -18.17
N LEU A 439 -2.33 -13.16 -19.38
CA LEU A 439 -1.24 -12.24 -19.75
C LEU A 439 -1.66 -11.27 -20.86
N ALA A 440 -2.97 -11.03 -21.00
CA ALA A 440 -3.47 -10.10 -22.00
C ALA A 440 -3.03 -8.65 -21.65
N PRO A 441 -2.52 -7.88 -22.62
CA PRO A 441 -2.16 -6.48 -22.41
C PRO A 441 -3.34 -5.66 -21.83
N GLY A 442 -3.08 -4.80 -20.85
CA GLY A 442 -4.09 -3.95 -20.20
C GLY A 442 -4.88 -4.62 -19.07
N THR A 443 -4.55 -5.86 -18.72
CA THR A 443 -5.08 -6.52 -17.52
C THR A 443 -4.33 -6.08 -16.26
N ASP A 444 -5.03 -6.07 -15.12
CA ASP A 444 -4.43 -5.74 -13.83
C ASP A 444 -3.69 -6.96 -13.26
N PRO A 445 -2.34 -6.93 -13.18
CA PRO A 445 -1.55 -8.08 -12.74
C PRO A 445 -1.77 -8.42 -11.26
N LEU A 446 -2.09 -7.43 -10.41
CA LEU A 446 -2.38 -7.67 -9.00
C LEU A 446 -3.74 -8.33 -8.81
N LEU A 447 -4.75 -7.91 -9.59
CA LEU A 447 -6.08 -8.54 -9.58
C LEU A 447 -5.97 -10.02 -9.99
N GLN A 448 -5.22 -10.31 -11.04
CA GLN A 448 -4.99 -11.67 -11.51
C GLN A 448 -4.23 -12.51 -10.49
N LEU A 449 -3.15 -11.98 -9.92
CA LEU A 449 -2.40 -12.68 -8.88
C LEU A 449 -3.31 -12.98 -7.67
N GLY A 450 -4.13 -12.02 -7.25
CA GLY A 450 -5.06 -12.18 -6.14
C GLY A 450 -6.21 -13.15 -6.42
N GLN A 451 -6.60 -13.36 -7.68
CA GLN A 451 -7.58 -14.38 -8.06
C GLN A 451 -6.96 -15.79 -8.12
N LEU A 452 -5.71 -15.89 -8.60
CA LEU A 452 -4.99 -17.15 -8.77
C LEU A 452 -4.42 -17.71 -7.47
N LEU A 453 -3.81 -16.86 -6.64
CA LEU A 453 -3.07 -17.27 -5.44
C LEU A 453 -3.92 -18.12 -4.48
N PRO A 454 -5.19 -17.76 -4.18
CA PRO A 454 -6.05 -18.61 -3.35
C PRO A 454 -6.37 -19.98 -3.97
N GLY A 455 -6.15 -20.14 -5.27
CA GLY A 455 -6.45 -21.36 -6.04
C GLY A 455 -5.24 -22.26 -6.26
N SER A 456 -4.14 -22.02 -5.56
CA SER A 456 -2.95 -22.86 -5.65
C SER A 456 -2.30 -23.06 -4.29
N THR A 457 -1.93 -24.31 -3.99
CA THR A 457 -1.17 -24.69 -2.80
C THR A 457 0.34 -24.47 -2.97
N ARG A 458 0.77 -23.97 -4.15
CA ARG A 458 2.18 -23.79 -4.55
C ARG A 458 2.71 -22.38 -4.32
N PHE A 459 1.99 -21.58 -3.53
CA PHE A 459 2.45 -20.27 -3.11
C PHE A 459 3.01 -20.31 -1.68
N PHE A 460 4.06 -19.54 -1.48
CA PHE A 460 4.78 -19.41 -0.23
C PHE A 460 5.02 -17.95 0.10
N SER A 461 5.15 -17.69 1.39
CA SER A 461 5.59 -16.43 1.94
C SER A 461 7.06 -16.56 2.33
N VAL A 462 7.84 -15.54 2.00
CA VAL A 462 9.26 -15.42 2.36
C VAL A 462 9.42 -14.08 3.05
N LEU A 463 10.07 -14.08 4.22
CA LEU A 463 10.19 -12.89 5.07
C LEU A 463 11.60 -12.71 5.62
N SER A 464 11.99 -11.45 5.79
CA SER A 464 13.12 -11.04 6.62
C SER A 464 12.69 -9.83 7.45
N ARG A 465 12.52 -10.02 8.78
CA ARG A 465 11.96 -9.00 9.70
C ARG A 465 12.73 -7.68 9.69
N ASP A 466 14.06 -7.76 9.59
CA ASP A 466 14.96 -6.62 9.76
C ASP A 466 15.77 -6.37 8.48
N ALA A 467 15.11 -5.88 7.43
CA ALA A 467 15.73 -5.39 6.21
C ALA A 467 16.16 -3.93 6.39
N ARG A 468 17.47 -3.70 6.41
CA ARG A 468 18.07 -2.37 6.57
C ARG A 468 18.53 -1.81 5.23
N PHE A 469 18.29 -0.54 4.99
CA PHE A 469 18.62 0.11 3.73
C PHE A 469 19.00 1.58 3.93
N THR A 470 19.68 2.12 2.92
CA THR A 470 20.01 3.54 2.81
C THR A 470 19.12 4.22 1.78
N LEU A 471 18.93 5.53 1.94
CA LEU A 471 18.17 6.40 1.05
C LEU A 471 19.05 7.57 0.61
N ALA A 472 19.21 7.72 -0.70
CA ALA A 472 19.98 8.80 -1.30
C ALA A 472 19.04 9.90 -1.81
N PRO A 473 19.52 11.15 -1.99
CA PRO A 473 18.74 12.17 -2.68
C PRO A 473 18.25 11.66 -4.04
N THR A 474 16.97 11.81 -4.33
CA THR A 474 16.39 11.30 -5.58
C THR A 474 16.97 12.05 -6.78
N PRO A 475 17.42 11.37 -7.85
CA PRO A 475 17.86 12.04 -9.07
C PRO A 475 16.81 13.05 -9.54
N GLY A 476 17.22 14.25 -9.97
CA GLY A 476 16.30 15.30 -10.44
C GLY A 476 15.56 16.08 -9.34
N ILE A 477 15.71 15.74 -8.05
CA ILE A 477 15.01 16.47 -6.97
C ILE A 477 15.41 17.95 -6.90
N LEU A 478 16.68 18.28 -7.17
CA LEU A 478 17.19 19.66 -7.15
C LEU A 478 16.58 20.54 -8.25
N THR A 479 16.10 19.94 -9.34
CA THR A 479 15.37 20.63 -10.41
C THR A 479 13.85 20.59 -10.21
N GLY A 480 13.38 19.94 -9.14
CA GLY A 480 11.97 19.76 -8.81
C GLY A 480 11.27 18.66 -9.61
N GLU A 481 12.03 17.79 -10.28
CA GLU A 481 11.50 16.72 -11.14
C GLU A 481 12.17 15.39 -10.76
N PRO A 482 11.76 14.76 -9.64
CA PRO A 482 12.38 13.53 -9.15
C PRO A 482 12.16 12.36 -10.13
N ASP A 483 13.24 11.66 -10.46
CA ASP A 483 13.22 10.42 -11.26
C ASP A 483 13.57 9.20 -10.39
N THR A 484 12.55 8.47 -9.98
CA THR A 484 12.67 7.25 -9.16
C THR A 484 13.20 6.05 -9.96
N ARG A 485 13.14 6.07 -11.29
CA ARG A 485 13.68 4.99 -12.14
C ARG A 485 15.21 5.01 -12.19
N ALA A 486 15.80 6.20 -12.02
CA ALA A 486 17.24 6.41 -11.98
C ALA A 486 17.84 6.25 -10.57
N ALA A 487 17.02 5.96 -9.55
CA ALA A 487 17.49 5.86 -8.18
C ALA A 487 18.38 4.63 -7.93
N GLU A 488 19.41 4.80 -7.11
CA GLU A 488 20.32 3.73 -6.72
C GLU A 488 19.80 2.94 -5.50
N TYR A 489 19.95 1.63 -5.55
CA TYR A 489 19.63 0.70 -4.45
C TYR A 489 20.92 0.06 -3.97
N ALA A 490 21.55 0.68 -2.97
CA ALA A 490 22.88 0.28 -2.50
C ALA A 490 22.87 -1.02 -1.67
N GLN A 491 21.70 -1.48 -1.21
CA GLN A 491 21.57 -2.65 -0.37
C GLN A 491 20.99 -3.83 -1.14
N ALA A 492 21.60 -5.00 -0.95
CA ALA A 492 21.12 -6.25 -1.49
C ALA A 492 19.81 -6.67 -0.79
N LEU A 493 19.01 -7.49 -1.48
CA LEU A 493 17.88 -8.15 -0.84
C LEU A 493 18.35 -9.00 0.36
N PRO A 494 17.62 -8.96 1.48
CA PRO A 494 18.02 -9.66 2.71
C PRO A 494 17.60 -11.14 2.70
N PHE A 495 17.36 -11.72 1.52
CA PHE A 495 17.01 -13.12 1.34
C PHE A 495 18.27 -13.91 1.00
N GLU A 496 18.48 -15.04 1.66
CA GLU A 496 19.51 -15.99 1.29
C GLU A 496 19.13 -16.68 -0.03
N ARG A 497 20.12 -17.16 -0.81
CA ARG A 497 19.87 -17.84 -2.10
C ARG A 497 18.90 -19.02 -2.02
N GLU A 498 18.81 -19.65 -0.85
CA GLU A 498 17.94 -20.79 -0.56
C GLU A 498 17.06 -20.50 0.65
N THR A 499 16.37 -19.35 0.65
CA THR A 499 15.50 -18.99 1.79
C THR A 499 14.33 -19.97 1.90
N PRO A 500 14.18 -20.71 3.01
CA PRO A 500 13.02 -21.58 3.21
C PRO A 500 11.78 -20.71 3.39
N GLY A 501 10.85 -20.78 2.43
CA GLY A 501 9.55 -20.12 2.49
C GLY A 501 8.53 -20.93 3.28
N VAL A 502 7.54 -20.26 3.85
CA VAL A 502 6.42 -20.88 4.55
C VAL A 502 5.22 -20.92 3.62
N ARG A 503 4.63 -22.10 3.41
CA ARG A 503 3.49 -22.27 2.51
C ARG A 503 2.27 -21.48 2.99
N LEU A 504 1.55 -20.87 2.06
CA LEU A 504 0.26 -20.26 2.31
C LEU A 504 -0.79 -21.36 2.59
N SER A 505 -0.88 -21.79 3.85
CA SER A 505 -1.61 -23.01 4.24
C SER A 505 -3.01 -22.73 4.81
N PHE A 506 -3.42 -21.46 4.92
CA PHE A 506 -4.73 -21.07 5.42
C PHE A 506 -5.56 -20.44 4.31
N PRO A 507 -6.28 -21.23 3.50
CA PRO A 507 -7.35 -20.76 2.65
C PRO A 507 -8.61 -20.46 3.49
N PHE A 508 -9.24 -19.32 3.24
CA PHE A 508 -10.50 -18.92 3.84
C PHE A 508 -11.25 -17.96 2.90
N ALA A 509 -12.53 -17.71 3.18
CA ALA A 509 -13.31 -16.71 2.45
C ALA A 509 -13.51 -15.46 3.31
N VAL A 510 -13.50 -14.29 2.67
CA VAL A 510 -13.87 -13.01 3.28
C VAL A 510 -15.18 -12.53 2.70
N ARG A 511 -16.11 -12.16 3.56
CA ARG A 511 -17.36 -11.49 3.17
C ARG A 511 -17.07 -10.02 2.95
N VAL A 512 -17.22 -9.59 1.71
CA VAL A 512 -17.07 -8.18 1.32
C VAL A 512 -18.44 -7.50 1.46
N PRO A 513 -18.54 -6.37 2.20
CA PRO A 513 -19.78 -5.62 2.29
C PRO A 513 -20.09 -4.94 0.95
N PRO A 514 -21.31 -4.38 0.77
CA PRO A 514 -21.68 -3.72 -0.47
C PRO A 514 -20.65 -2.65 -0.90
N LEU A 515 -20.17 -2.75 -2.13
CA LEU A 515 -19.14 -1.90 -2.71
C LEU A 515 -19.67 -0.46 -2.80
N PRO A 516 -18.86 0.55 -2.43
CA PRO A 516 -19.26 1.94 -2.53
C PRO A 516 -19.41 2.34 -4.00
N GLN A 517 -20.13 3.43 -4.22
CA GLN A 517 -20.33 4.00 -5.56
C GLN A 517 -19.44 5.23 -5.74
N TYR A 518 -18.90 5.37 -6.94
CA TYR A 518 -18.26 6.57 -7.44
C TYR A 518 -19.00 7.03 -8.70
N ARG A 519 -19.51 8.27 -8.71
CA ARG A 519 -20.25 8.86 -9.85
C ARG A 519 -21.40 7.97 -10.34
N GLY A 520 -22.07 7.30 -9.41
CA GLY A 520 -23.23 6.42 -9.67
C GLY A 520 -22.89 5.01 -10.16
N ALA A 521 -21.61 4.62 -10.24
CA ALA A 521 -21.18 3.25 -10.55
C ALA A 521 -20.49 2.62 -9.34
N HIS A 522 -20.72 1.34 -9.09
CA HIS A 522 -19.99 0.60 -8.05
C HIS A 522 -18.50 0.49 -8.42
N LEU A 523 -17.64 0.52 -7.41
CA LEU A 523 -16.23 0.18 -7.62
C LEU A 523 -16.11 -1.25 -8.18
N ASP A 524 -15.17 -1.44 -9.10
CA ASP A 524 -15.09 -2.63 -9.98
C ASP A 524 -14.04 -3.66 -9.52
N ARG A 525 -13.22 -3.32 -8.51
CA ARG A 525 -12.16 -4.20 -7.98
C ARG A 525 -12.17 -4.21 -6.46
N THR A 526 -11.92 -5.39 -5.89
CA THR A 526 -11.70 -5.58 -4.47
C THR A 526 -10.44 -6.39 -4.22
N TYR A 527 -9.60 -5.93 -3.30
CA TYR A 527 -8.42 -6.63 -2.80
C TYR A 527 -8.60 -6.92 -1.32
N VAL A 528 -8.18 -8.12 -0.92
CA VAL A 528 -8.16 -8.54 0.47
C VAL A 528 -6.74 -8.95 0.83
N LEU A 529 -6.13 -8.23 1.76
CA LEU A 529 -4.81 -8.52 2.28
C LEU A 529 -4.93 -9.05 3.71
N ALA A 530 -4.40 -10.24 3.93
CA ALA A 530 -4.15 -10.73 5.27
C ALA A 530 -2.75 -10.27 5.68
N THR A 531 -2.66 -9.52 6.77
CA THR A 531 -1.44 -8.83 7.18
C THR A 531 -1.13 -9.06 8.66
N VAL A 532 0.07 -8.68 9.06
CA VAL A 532 0.47 -8.54 10.45
C VAL A 532 1.08 -7.16 10.68
N ALA A 533 0.70 -6.51 11.77
CA ALA A 533 1.27 -5.22 12.15
C ALA A 533 2.55 -5.45 12.97
N VAL A 534 3.68 -4.95 12.48
CA VAL A 534 5.00 -5.10 13.11
C VAL A 534 5.44 -3.75 13.67
N PRO A 535 5.40 -3.53 15.00
CA PRO A 535 5.74 -2.25 15.59
C PRO A 535 7.13 -1.74 15.18
N GLY A 536 7.20 -0.48 14.73
CA GLY A 536 8.41 0.15 14.20
C GLY A 536 8.84 -0.29 12.79
N ARG A 537 8.18 -1.30 12.20
CA ARG A 537 8.47 -1.79 10.84
C ARG A 537 7.30 -1.57 9.88
N GLY A 538 6.05 -1.65 10.33
CA GLY A 538 4.84 -1.44 9.52
C GLY A 538 4.04 -2.71 9.27
N MET A 539 3.08 -2.65 8.34
CA MET A 539 2.24 -3.78 7.95
C MET A 539 2.95 -4.72 6.97
N VAL A 540 2.89 -6.01 7.25
CA VAL A 540 3.50 -7.07 6.42
C VAL A 540 2.40 -7.95 5.83
N PRO A 541 2.27 -8.04 4.49
CA PRO A 541 1.38 -8.98 3.84
C PRO A 541 1.83 -10.43 4.04
N LEU A 542 0.91 -11.28 4.48
CA LEU A 542 1.09 -12.74 4.62
C LEU A 542 0.20 -13.53 3.65
N GLY A 543 -0.76 -12.87 3.02
CA GLY A 543 -1.67 -13.46 2.06
C GLY A 543 -2.47 -12.43 1.29
N LEU A 544 -3.07 -12.87 0.18
CA LEU A 544 -3.80 -12.03 -0.76
C LEU A 544 -5.00 -12.80 -1.32
N GLY A 545 -6.08 -12.07 -1.57
CA GLY A 545 -7.21 -12.45 -2.40
C GLY A 545 -7.71 -11.24 -3.19
N ALA A 546 -8.37 -11.47 -4.32
CA ALA A 546 -8.99 -10.39 -5.08
C ALA A 546 -10.24 -10.85 -5.85
N ALA A 547 -11.14 -9.92 -6.11
CA ALA A 547 -12.33 -10.14 -6.92
C ALA A 547 -12.66 -8.88 -7.76
N ALA A 548 -13.39 -9.10 -8.85
CA ALA A 548 -13.90 -8.04 -9.71
C ALA A 548 -15.41 -7.85 -9.51
N ASN A 549 -15.96 -6.78 -10.06
CA ASN A 549 -17.39 -6.50 -10.14
C ASN A 549 -17.71 -5.87 -11.50
N VAL A 550 -17.82 -6.72 -12.54
CA VAL A 550 -17.83 -6.23 -13.93
C VAL A 550 -18.96 -6.75 -14.80
N ALA A 551 -19.73 -7.78 -14.40
CA ALA A 551 -20.74 -8.36 -15.31
C ALA A 551 -21.93 -9.11 -14.64
N PRO A 552 -23.11 -8.47 -14.47
CA PRO A 552 -23.33 -7.03 -14.44
C PRO A 552 -22.75 -6.44 -13.15
N ALA A 553 -22.24 -5.20 -13.21
CA ALA A 553 -21.80 -4.53 -11.98
C ALA A 553 -22.98 -4.31 -11.03
N ASP A 554 -22.87 -4.84 -9.81
CA ASP A 554 -23.89 -4.73 -8.76
C ASP A 554 -23.25 -4.36 -7.41
N PRO A 555 -24.00 -4.24 -6.30
CA PRO A 555 -23.42 -3.90 -5.01
C PRO A 555 -22.39 -4.90 -4.48
N ASN A 556 -22.30 -6.13 -5.00
CA ASN A 556 -21.40 -7.17 -4.53
C ASN A 556 -20.32 -7.49 -5.56
N THR A 557 -19.23 -8.11 -5.13
CA THR A 557 -18.25 -8.69 -6.06
C THR A 557 -18.84 -9.85 -6.82
N ASP A 558 -18.35 -10.07 -8.04
CA ASP A 558 -18.67 -11.23 -8.87
C ASP A 558 -18.41 -12.54 -8.10
N ALA A 559 -19.21 -13.57 -8.39
CA ALA A 559 -19.07 -14.86 -7.74
C ALA A 559 -17.78 -15.58 -8.18
N ASP A 560 -16.94 -15.97 -7.23
CA ASP A 560 -15.84 -16.90 -7.50
C ASP A 560 -16.42 -18.31 -7.75
N ALA A 561 -15.93 -18.99 -8.80
CA ALA A 561 -16.42 -20.30 -9.19
C ALA A 561 -16.27 -21.37 -8.10
N ARG A 562 -15.31 -21.23 -7.18
CA ARG A 562 -15.06 -22.17 -6.08
C ARG A 562 -16.04 -21.98 -4.92
N LEU A 563 -16.40 -20.73 -4.64
CA LEU A 563 -17.29 -20.39 -3.51
C LEU A 563 -18.76 -20.37 -3.95
N GLY A 564 -19.04 -20.18 -5.24
CA GLY A 564 -20.38 -20.26 -5.84
C GLY A 564 -21.36 -19.18 -5.38
N ARG A 565 -20.88 -18.11 -4.72
CA ARG A 565 -21.70 -17.03 -4.15
C ARG A 565 -21.05 -15.66 -4.40
N PRO A 566 -21.82 -14.62 -4.81
CA PRO A 566 -21.32 -13.26 -4.93
C PRO A 566 -20.99 -12.65 -3.55
N GLY A 567 -20.13 -11.64 -3.52
CA GLY A 567 -19.71 -10.94 -2.30
C GLY A 567 -18.76 -11.73 -1.39
N LEU A 568 -18.24 -12.87 -1.84
CA LEU A 568 -17.20 -13.63 -1.15
C LEU A 568 -15.90 -13.60 -1.95
N VAL A 569 -14.81 -13.25 -1.27
CA VAL A 569 -13.46 -13.24 -1.86
C VAL A 569 -12.63 -14.33 -1.21
N PRO A 570 -12.14 -15.32 -1.99
CA PRO A 570 -11.22 -16.32 -1.46
C PRO A 570 -9.87 -15.67 -1.17
N VAL A 571 -9.28 -16.02 -0.04
CA VAL A 571 -7.98 -15.54 0.42
C VAL A 571 -7.16 -16.74 0.84
N ARG A 572 -5.85 -16.70 0.60
CA ARG A 572 -4.93 -17.67 1.19
C ARG A 572 -3.75 -16.95 1.80
N MET A 573 -3.34 -17.38 3.00
CA MET A 573 -2.25 -16.77 3.75
C MET A 573 -1.33 -17.78 4.42
N ALA A 574 -0.12 -17.34 4.72
CA ALA A 574 0.82 -18.03 5.60
C ALA A 574 0.53 -17.65 7.08
N PRO A 575 0.89 -18.50 8.06
CA PRO A 575 0.98 -18.07 9.45
C PRO A 575 2.08 -16.99 9.60
N THR A 576 2.08 -16.30 10.74
CA THR A 576 3.26 -15.54 11.19
C THR A 576 4.47 -16.48 11.26
N HIS A 577 5.60 -16.01 10.76
CA HIS A 577 6.84 -16.76 10.70
C HIS A 577 8.02 -15.77 10.70
N ARG A 578 9.25 -16.28 10.83
CA ARG A 578 10.50 -15.51 10.73
C ARG A 578 10.58 -14.32 11.67
N GLY A 579 10.10 -14.50 12.90
CA GLY A 579 10.19 -13.47 13.94
C GLY A 579 8.94 -12.62 14.11
N LEU A 580 7.86 -12.93 13.39
CA LEU A 580 6.57 -12.26 13.49
C LEU A 580 5.58 -13.01 14.40
N GLU A 581 5.99 -14.15 14.96
CA GLU A 581 5.14 -15.00 15.79
C GLU A 581 4.63 -14.25 17.05
N GLY A 582 3.35 -14.45 17.37
CA GLY A 582 2.67 -13.78 18.49
C GLY A 582 2.22 -12.34 18.21
N LEU A 583 2.42 -11.83 16.99
CA LEU A 583 1.87 -10.55 16.57
C LEU A 583 0.41 -10.68 16.10
N PRO A 584 -0.43 -9.64 16.28
CA PRO A 584 -1.83 -9.68 15.89
C PRO A 584 -1.98 -9.60 14.37
N TYR A 585 -2.80 -10.50 13.82
CA TYR A 585 -3.19 -10.44 12.42
C TYR A 585 -4.24 -9.35 12.19
N ARG A 586 -4.20 -8.74 11.00
CA ARG A 586 -5.16 -7.76 10.54
C ARG A 586 -5.60 -8.07 9.12
N LEU A 587 -6.86 -7.79 8.84
CA LEU A 587 -7.46 -7.88 7.52
C LEU A 587 -7.62 -6.48 6.94
N VAL A 588 -7.11 -6.27 5.73
CA VAL A 588 -7.32 -5.04 4.95
C VAL A 588 -8.17 -5.40 3.74
N VAL A 589 -9.39 -4.85 3.66
CA VAL A 589 -10.31 -5.05 2.54
C VAL A 589 -10.44 -3.73 1.80
N SER A 590 -10.03 -3.67 0.54
CA SER A 590 -10.02 -2.43 -0.24
C SER A 590 -10.83 -2.57 -1.52
N ALA A 591 -11.84 -1.73 -1.69
CA ALA A 591 -12.55 -1.54 -2.95
C ALA A 591 -11.92 -0.36 -3.70
N THR A 592 -11.64 -0.49 -4.99
CA THR A 592 -11.03 0.56 -5.80
C THR A 592 -11.69 0.64 -7.17
N SER A 593 -11.74 1.85 -7.73
CA SER A 593 -11.95 2.04 -9.16
C SER A 593 -10.71 1.56 -9.91
N GLY A 594 -10.86 0.77 -10.95
CA GLY A 594 -9.76 0.34 -11.80
C GLY A 594 -9.05 1.51 -12.49
N HIS A 595 -7.80 1.27 -12.90
CA HIS A 595 -6.97 2.21 -13.69
C HIS A 595 -7.57 2.65 -15.04
N GLN A 596 -8.77 2.19 -15.41
CA GLN A 596 -9.49 2.60 -16.62
C GLN A 596 -10.40 3.82 -16.41
N ALA A 597 -10.38 4.49 -15.26
CA ALA A 597 -10.87 5.85 -15.18
C ALA A 597 -9.92 6.75 -16.00
N GLU A 598 -10.26 6.97 -17.28
CA GLU A 598 -9.45 7.72 -18.26
C GLU A 598 -9.09 9.15 -17.78
N ASP A 599 -9.81 9.66 -16.77
CA ASP A 599 -9.64 10.96 -16.08
C ASP A 599 -8.48 10.97 -15.07
N GLY A 600 -7.75 9.87 -14.88
CA GLY A 600 -6.64 9.76 -13.92
C GLY A 600 -7.02 9.88 -12.45
N THR A 601 -8.31 9.82 -12.13
CA THR A 601 -8.85 9.87 -10.75
C THR A 601 -8.99 8.46 -10.22
N VAL A 602 -8.54 8.22 -8.99
CA VAL A 602 -8.67 6.92 -8.31
C VAL A 602 -9.53 7.11 -7.07
N ALA A 603 -10.58 6.32 -6.98
CA ALA A 603 -11.47 6.25 -5.83
C ALA A 603 -11.26 4.92 -5.12
N THR A 604 -10.98 4.99 -3.82
CA THR A 604 -10.69 3.81 -3.00
C THR A 604 -11.46 3.90 -1.69
N SER A 605 -12.06 2.81 -1.23
CA SER A 605 -12.48 2.69 0.17
C SER A 605 -11.91 1.43 0.78
N THR A 606 -11.36 1.56 1.98
CA THR A 606 -10.64 0.49 2.67
C THR A 606 -11.22 0.27 4.06
N LEU A 607 -11.33 -0.98 4.47
CA LEU A 607 -11.68 -1.44 5.80
C LEU A 607 -10.47 -2.11 6.44
N MET A 608 -10.27 -1.84 7.72
CA MET A 608 -9.22 -2.45 8.54
C MET A 608 -9.89 -3.14 9.73
N ALA A 609 -9.79 -4.46 9.76
CA ALA A 609 -10.35 -5.28 10.83
C ALA A 609 -9.27 -6.13 11.49
N ASN A 610 -9.47 -6.50 12.75
CA ASN A 610 -8.63 -7.49 13.40
C ASN A 610 -9.00 -8.87 12.86
N LEU A 611 -8.00 -9.69 12.56
CA LEU A 611 -8.19 -11.10 12.27
C LEU A 611 -7.72 -11.87 13.51
N PRO A 612 -8.61 -12.44 14.34
CA PRO A 612 -8.21 -13.06 15.61
C PRO A 612 -7.19 -14.18 15.41
N ARG A 613 -7.40 -15.01 14.38
CA ARG A 613 -6.48 -16.05 13.93
C ARG A 613 -6.77 -16.44 12.49
N PRO A 614 -5.79 -16.95 11.72
CA PRO A 614 -6.07 -17.63 10.47
C PRO A 614 -6.76 -18.97 10.75
N GLU A 615 -7.79 -19.29 9.98
CA GLU A 615 -8.49 -20.58 10.04
C GLU A 615 -8.43 -21.27 8.68
N PHE A 616 -8.48 -22.60 8.71
CA PHE A 616 -8.54 -23.42 7.51
C PHE A 616 -10.01 -23.63 7.12
N ASP A 617 -10.51 -22.83 6.17
CA ASP A 617 -11.89 -22.87 5.66
C ASP A 617 -11.91 -22.72 4.12
N PRO A 618 -11.37 -23.70 3.36
CA PRO A 618 -11.23 -23.61 1.90
C PRO A 618 -12.56 -23.43 1.16
N ASP A 619 -13.66 -23.94 1.72
CA ASP A 619 -14.99 -23.86 1.14
C ASP A 619 -15.76 -22.58 1.53
N GLY A 620 -15.19 -21.76 2.42
CA GLY A 620 -15.81 -20.52 2.90
C GLY A 620 -17.13 -20.77 3.63
N VAL A 621 -17.22 -21.83 4.42
CA VAL A 621 -18.42 -22.18 5.21
C VAL A 621 -18.66 -21.13 6.30
N GLN A 622 -17.59 -20.60 6.87
CA GLN A 622 -17.60 -19.56 7.91
C GLN A 622 -16.77 -18.36 7.44
N PRO A 623 -17.28 -17.58 6.46
CA PRO A 623 -16.52 -16.49 5.90
C PRO A 623 -16.25 -15.43 6.96
N VAL A 624 -15.03 -14.92 6.98
CA VAL A 624 -14.60 -13.83 7.86
C VAL A 624 -15.32 -12.55 7.45
N ASP A 625 -15.98 -11.90 8.40
CA ASP A 625 -16.65 -10.62 8.21
C ASP A 625 -15.87 -9.53 8.98
N ALA A 626 -15.61 -8.40 8.32
CA ALA A 626 -14.96 -7.26 8.95
C ALA A 626 -15.85 -6.59 10.02
N GLY A 627 -17.16 -6.84 10.01
CA GLY A 627 -18.14 -6.20 10.90
C GLY A 627 -18.31 -4.71 10.63
N LEU A 628 -17.87 -4.25 9.45
CA LEU A 628 -17.81 -2.85 9.03
C LEU A 628 -18.37 -2.71 7.61
N SER A 629 -18.76 -1.49 7.24
CA SER A 629 -19.17 -1.16 5.87
C SER A 629 -18.32 -0.02 5.35
N PHE A 630 -17.99 -0.06 4.06
CA PHE A 630 -17.23 1.00 3.39
C PHE A 630 -17.83 2.38 3.66
N LEU A 631 -16.97 3.38 3.75
CA LEU A 631 -17.38 4.79 3.80
C LEU A 631 -17.75 5.26 2.40
N SER A 632 -18.73 6.15 2.29
CA SER A 632 -19.02 6.83 1.03
C SER A 632 -17.83 7.69 0.59
N LEU A 633 -17.58 7.73 -0.72
CA LEU A 633 -16.49 8.53 -1.30
C LEU A 633 -16.82 10.03 -1.21
N PRO A 634 -15.84 10.89 -0.90
CA PRO A 634 -16.04 12.34 -0.78
C PRO A 634 -16.13 13.01 -2.17
N GLU A 635 -17.21 12.76 -2.92
CA GLU A 635 -17.36 13.25 -4.31
C GLU A 635 -17.61 14.76 -4.44
N SER A 636 -17.98 15.42 -3.35
CA SER A 636 -18.35 16.84 -3.29
C SER A 636 -17.16 17.76 -2.97
N VAL A 637 -15.93 17.23 -3.00
CA VAL A 637 -14.71 18.00 -2.75
C VAL A 637 -14.62 19.18 -3.72
N ARG A 638 -14.37 20.36 -3.17
CA ARG A 638 -14.06 21.59 -3.89
C ARG A 638 -12.91 22.29 -3.18
N TYR A 639 -12.05 22.93 -3.96
CA TYR A 639 -10.97 23.76 -3.42
C TYR A 639 -10.73 24.96 -4.31
N ASN A 640 -10.91 26.16 -3.76
CA ASN A 640 -10.52 27.40 -4.42
C ASN A 640 -9.07 27.72 -4.08
N PHE A 641 -8.14 27.36 -4.94
CA PHE A 641 -6.72 27.62 -4.68
C PHE A 641 -6.27 29.06 -5.03
N ASP A 642 -7.15 29.88 -5.61
CA ASP A 642 -6.93 31.31 -5.80
C ASP A 642 -7.02 32.04 -4.44
N GLY A 643 -6.28 33.15 -4.30
CA GLY A 643 -6.37 34.01 -3.12
C GLY A 643 -7.62 34.91 -3.08
N ALA A 644 -8.37 34.97 -4.17
CA ALA A 644 -9.61 35.74 -4.29
C ALA A 644 -10.83 34.81 -4.28
N PRO A 645 -12.03 35.30 -3.85
CA PRO A 645 -13.26 34.52 -3.94
C PRO A 645 -13.58 34.09 -5.36
N ARG A 646 -14.16 32.89 -5.52
CA ARG A 646 -14.53 32.32 -6.81
C ARG A 646 -15.78 31.44 -6.68
N GLY A 647 -16.82 31.77 -7.46
CA GLY A 647 -18.14 31.16 -7.30
C GLY A 647 -18.66 31.37 -5.88
N GLU A 648 -18.99 30.27 -5.20
CA GLU A 648 -19.46 30.27 -3.80
C GLU A 648 -18.33 30.19 -2.77
N LEU A 649 -17.09 29.92 -3.21
CA LEU A 649 -15.95 29.70 -2.32
C LEU A 649 -15.17 31.00 -2.10
N VAL A 650 -14.75 31.25 -0.85
CA VAL A 650 -13.77 32.30 -0.57
C VAL A 650 -12.36 31.87 -1.01
N GLY A 651 -11.40 32.79 -0.99
CA GLY A 651 -10.02 32.49 -1.38
C GLY A 651 -9.42 31.40 -0.50
N ARG A 652 -8.75 30.41 -1.09
CA ARG A 652 -8.12 29.27 -0.39
C ARG A 652 -9.09 28.36 0.38
N GLU A 653 -10.38 28.47 0.14
CA GLU A 653 -11.37 27.64 0.82
C GLU A 653 -11.42 26.22 0.25
N PHE A 654 -11.31 25.25 1.15
CA PHE A 654 -11.56 23.84 0.92
C PHE A 654 -12.90 23.46 1.53
N GLN A 655 -13.73 22.73 0.78
CA GLN A 655 -15.01 22.21 1.24
C GLN A 655 -15.20 20.79 0.74
N ALA A 656 -15.73 19.90 1.59
CA ALA A 656 -16.04 18.53 1.21
C ALA A 656 -17.15 17.96 2.09
N GLN A 657 -18.19 17.42 1.47
CA GLN A 657 -19.20 16.63 2.19
C GLN A 657 -18.77 15.18 2.29
N VAL A 658 -18.71 14.67 3.52
CA VAL A 658 -18.21 13.31 3.81
C VAL A 658 -19.24 12.41 4.48
N ASP A 659 -18.96 11.10 4.53
CA ASP A 659 -19.82 10.14 5.22
C ASP A 659 -20.06 10.52 6.69
N GLY A 660 -21.31 10.43 7.15
CA GLY A 660 -21.71 10.74 8.53
C GLY A 660 -20.95 9.98 9.62
N ARG A 661 -20.30 8.86 9.28
CA ARG A 661 -19.50 8.02 10.18
C ARG A 661 -18.02 8.39 10.23
N ALA A 662 -17.55 9.29 9.37
CA ALA A 662 -16.18 9.79 9.43
C ALA A 662 -15.99 10.64 10.69
N SER A 663 -14.81 10.60 11.28
CA SER A 663 -14.43 11.37 12.47
C SER A 663 -13.29 12.35 12.20
N VAL A 664 -12.58 12.19 11.08
CA VAL A 664 -11.50 13.07 10.62
C VAL A 664 -11.57 13.17 9.10
N VAL A 665 -11.36 14.38 8.57
CA VAL A 665 -11.12 14.62 7.15
C VAL A 665 -9.68 15.06 6.95
N ARG A 666 -9.02 14.49 5.94
CA ARG A 666 -7.64 14.80 5.59
C ARG A 666 -7.57 15.21 4.12
N ALA A 667 -7.12 16.44 3.87
CA ALA A 667 -6.77 16.91 2.54
C ALA A 667 -5.24 16.93 2.39
N GLU A 668 -4.70 16.29 1.37
CA GLU A 668 -3.27 16.26 1.08
C GLU A 668 -2.98 16.86 -0.29
N PHE A 669 -2.20 17.93 -0.31
CA PHE A 669 -1.67 18.52 -1.53
C PHE A 669 -0.27 17.98 -1.81
N THR A 670 -0.03 17.49 -3.03
CA THR A 670 1.28 17.01 -3.47
C THR A 670 1.74 17.76 -4.72
N ASN A 671 2.86 18.47 -4.61
CA ASN A 671 3.44 19.22 -5.72
C ASN A 671 4.25 18.30 -6.67
N ARG A 672 4.75 18.85 -7.77
CA ARG A 672 5.52 18.10 -8.79
C ARG A 672 6.80 17.44 -8.26
N ALA A 673 7.40 18.01 -7.21
CA ALA A 673 8.56 17.45 -6.53
C ALA A 673 8.19 16.31 -5.56
N GLY A 674 6.89 15.98 -5.44
CA GLY A 674 6.38 14.96 -4.52
C GLY A 674 6.30 15.42 -3.06
N ARG A 675 6.45 16.71 -2.78
CA ARG A 675 6.39 17.25 -1.42
C ARG A 675 4.96 17.55 -1.03
N ARG A 676 4.65 17.33 0.25
CA ARG A 676 3.27 17.23 0.74
C ARG A 676 2.88 18.35 1.70
N TRP A 677 1.60 18.69 1.69
CA TRP A 677 0.95 19.47 2.73
C TRP A 677 -0.36 18.79 3.11
N THR A 678 -0.43 18.31 4.35
CA THR A 678 -1.61 17.68 4.94
C THR A 678 -2.38 18.67 5.79
N VAL A 679 -3.69 18.80 5.56
CA VAL A 679 -4.62 19.57 6.37
C VAL A 679 -5.60 18.59 7.03
N LEU A 680 -5.64 18.59 8.36
CA LEU A 680 -6.57 17.79 9.17
C LEU A 680 -7.74 18.67 9.62
N MET A 681 -8.94 18.18 9.42
CA MET A 681 -10.20 18.89 9.66
C MET A 681 -11.19 17.99 10.38
N ASP A 682 -12.06 18.60 11.18
CA ASP A 682 -13.28 17.92 11.61
C ASP A 682 -14.23 17.77 10.40
N PRO A 683 -14.98 16.66 10.27
CA PRO A 683 -15.98 16.52 9.22
C PRO A 683 -16.96 17.68 9.11
N ASP A 684 -17.43 18.24 10.24
CA ASP A 684 -18.40 19.33 10.22
C ASP A 684 -17.76 20.63 9.68
N ASP A 685 -16.49 20.89 10.02
CA ASP A 685 -15.73 22.03 9.47
C ASP A 685 -15.48 21.87 7.96
N ALA A 686 -15.21 20.65 7.49
CA ALA A 686 -15.03 20.38 6.06
C ALA A 686 -16.34 20.55 5.28
N ASP A 687 -17.49 20.21 5.90
CA ASP A 687 -18.82 20.43 5.33
C ASP A 687 -19.10 21.96 5.19
N ASP A 688 -18.73 22.76 6.21
CA ASP A 688 -18.94 24.21 6.25
C ASP A 688 -17.96 25.00 5.36
N GLY A 689 -16.69 24.59 5.32
CA GLY A 689 -15.61 25.28 4.61
C GLY A 689 -14.44 25.68 5.52
N VAL A 690 -13.23 25.36 5.07
CA VAL A 690 -11.97 25.67 5.77
C VAL A 690 -11.03 26.43 4.85
N VAL A 691 -10.53 27.57 5.30
CA VAL A 691 -9.49 28.30 4.57
C VAL A 691 -8.12 27.66 4.84
N VAL A 692 -7.48 27.18 3.78
CA VAL A 692 -6.11 26.66 3.86
C VAL A 692 -5.14 27.83 4.07
N PRO A 693 -4.33 27.85 5.14
CA PRO A 693 -3.44 28.97 5.44
C PRO A 693 -2.45 29.30 4.31
N GLN A 694 -1.90 30.51 4.34
CA GLN A 694 -0.71 30.83 3.54
C GLN A 694 0.55 30.40 4.29
N PRO A 695 1.53 29.76 3.62
CA PRO A 695 2.78 29.41 4.27
C PRO A 695 3.58 30.67 4.65
N PRO A 696 4.32 30.67 5.77
CA PRO A 696 5.21 31.77 6.12
C PRO A 696 6.30 32.03 5.06
N PRO A 697 6.86 33.25 4.99
CA PRO A 697 7.94 33.56 4.06
C PRO A 697 9.12 32.57 4.17
N GLY A 698 9.61 32.08 3.02
CA GLY A 698 10.68 31.10 2.95
C GLY A 698 10.22 29.65 2.77
N PHE A 699 8.91 29.38 2.90
CA PHE A 699 8.31 28.09 2.55
C PHE A 699 7.56 28.16 1.22
N GLU A 700 7.58 27.05 0.49
CA GLU A 700 6.86 26.89 -0.77
C GLU A 700 5.37 26.69 -0.53
N ASP A 701 4.52 27.24 -1.39
CA ASP A 701 3.09 26.94 -1.32
C ASP A 701 2.78 25.64 -2.07
N ARG A 702 2.69 24.55 -1.32
CA ARG A 702 2.49 23.19 -1.85
C ARG A 702 1.08 22.93 -2.34
N THR A 703 0.16 23.91 -2.28
CA THR A 703 -1.14 23.81 -2.94
C THR A 703 -1.05 24.05 -4.45
N PHE A 704 0.11 24.51 -4.93
CA PHE A 704 0.47 24.66 -6.34
C PHE A 704 1.40 23.53 -6.77
N ASP A 705 1.31 23.10 -8.04
CA ASP A 705 2.16 22.03 -8.57
C ASP A 705 3.65 22.42 -8.61
N GLY A 706 3.95 23.71 -8.75
CA GLY A 706 5.30 24.24 -8.74
C GLY A 706 5.34 25.69 -8.28
N LEU A 707 5.39 26.61 -9.23
CA LEU A 707 5.31 28.05 -8.99
C LEU A 707 3.85 28.47 -8.74
N LEU A 708 3.66 29.65 -8.15
CA LEU A 708 2.33 30.24 -7.91
C LEU A 708 1.51 30.52 -9.19
N GLN A 709 2.14 30.38 -10.37
CA GLN A 709 1.48 30.50 -11.68
C GLN A 709 1.20 29.13 -12.33
N ASP A 710 1.55 28.03 -11.66
CA ASP A 710 1.29 26.67 -12.13
C ASP A 710 -0.04 26.16 -11.62
N ALA A 711 -0.60 25.14 -12.29
CA ALA A 711 -1.88 24.54 -11.91
C ALA A 711 -1.88 24.09 -10.44
N ARG A 712 -3.09 23.91 -9.90
CA ARG A 712 -3.28 23.30 -8.58
C ARG A 712 -2.48 21.99 -8.48
N ALA A 713 -1.83 21.80 -7.33
CA ALA A 713 -1.19 20.54 -6.97
C ALA A 713 -2.18 19.36 -7.06
N LYS A 714 -1.64 18.13 -7.08
CA LYS A 714 -2.46 16.93 -6.89
C LYS A 714 -3.14 17.02 -5.52
N LEU A 715 -4.43 16.74 -5.46
CA LEU A 715 -5.20 16.77 -4.22
C LEU A 715 -5.75 15.39 -3.92
N GLN A 716 -5.45 14.87 -2.74
CA GLN A 716 -6.06 13.67 -2.21
C GLN A 716 -6.93 14.05 -1.02
N VAL A 717 -8.18 13.57 -1.00
CA VAL A 717 -9.08 13.77 0.12
C VAL A 717 -9.45 12.44 0.72
N GLU A 718 -9.38 12.36 2.04
CA GLU A 718 -9.69 11.17 2.80
C GLU A 718 -10.69 11.47 3.91
N ALA A 719 -11.72 10.65 3.99
CA ALA A 719 -12.62 10.58 5.12
C ALA A 719 -12.25 9.35 5.95
N LEU A 720 -11.85 9.56 7.21
CA LEU A 720 -11.38 8.50 8.10
C LEU A 720 -12.36 8.28 9.25
N ARG A 721 -12.65 7.00 9.54
CA ARG A 721 -13.29 6.58 10.79
C ARG A 721 -12.22 6.05 11.73
N VAL A 722 -11.93 6.84 12.76
CA VAL A 722 -10.85 6.56 13.72
C VAL A 722 -11.44 6.05 15.02
N ARG A 723 -10.99 4.88 15.47
CA ARG A 723 -11.43 4.26 16.71
C ARG A 723 -11.04 5.13 17.91
N GLY A 724 -11.98 5.38 18.80
CA GLY A 724 -11.78 6.24 19.97
C GLY A 724 -12.08 7.72 19.73
N LEU A 725 -12.39 8.13 18.50
CA LEU A 725 -12.95 9.44 18.19
C LEU A 725 -14.45 9.31 17.84
N ASP A 726 -15.27 10.20 18.36
CA ASP A 726 -16.70 10.27 18.08
C ASP A 726 -17.02 11.63 17.45
N ARG A 727 -17.51 11.62 16.20
CA ARG A 727 -17.92 12.83 15.46
C ARG A 727 -18.91 13.68 16.26
N ARG A 728 -19.79 13.06 17.05
CA ARG A 728 -20.83 13.79 17.83
C ARG A 728 -20.26 14.72 18.88
N VAL A 729 -19.02 14.49 19.29
CA VAL A 729 -18.35 15.32 20.29
C VAL A 729 -17.62 16.50 19.63
N GLY A 730 -17.40 16.45 18.31
CA GLY A 730 -16.56 17.39 17.57
C GLY A 730 -15.10 17.35 18.01
N GLN A 731 -14.27 18.21 17.39
CA GLN A 731 -12.86 18.42 17.74
C GLN A 731 -11.98 17.18 17.50
N GLY A 732 -12.34 16.33 16.53
CA GLY A 732 -11.62 15.09 16.23
C GLY A 732 -10.11 15.28 16.06
N PRO A 733 -9.66 16.19 15.17
CA PRO A 733 -8.24 16.49 14.98
C PRO A 733 -7.55 17.02 16.25
N SER A 734 -8.18 17.94 16.98
CA SER A 734 -7.59 18.52 18.21
C SER A 734 -7.35 17.47 19.30
N ARG A 735 -8.27 16.51 19.45
CA ARG A 735 -8.09 15.37 20.37
C ARG A 735 -7.05 14.36 19.91
N LEU A 736 -6.87 14.20 18.60
CA LEU A 736 -5.86 13.32 18.04
C LEU A 736 -4.44 13.80 18.38
N VAL A 737 -4.23 15.12 18.39
CA VAL A 737 -2.92 15.74 18.65
C VAL A 737 -2.70 16.16 20.11
N ALA A 738 -3.73 16.10 20.96
CA ALA A 738 -3.58 16.36 22.39
C ALA A 738 -2.60 15.35 23.04
N PRO A 739 -1.85 15.72 24.09
CA PRO A 739 -0.85 14.84 24.70
C PRO A 739 -1.44 13.59 25.36
N GLU A 740 -2.60 13.72 26.01
CA GLU A 740 -3.42 12.63 26.54
C GLU A 740 -4.30 11.95 25.46
N GLY A 741 -4.22 12.46 24.23
CA GLY A 741 -4.95 11.97 23.08
C GLY A 741 -4.42 10.65 22.54
N LEU A 742 -4.99 10.24 21.41
CA LEU A 742 -4.64 8.98 20.76
C LEU A 742 -3.29 9.03 20.02
N GLY A 743 -2.79 10.23 19.69
CA GLY A 743 -1.57 10.48 18.95
C GLY A 743 -1.76 10.38 17.43
N ALA A 744 -1.43 11.44 16.69
CA ALA A 744 -1.54 11.48 15.23
C ALA A 744 -0.65 10.45 14.52
N GLU A 745 0.47 10.06 15.14
CA GLU A 745 1.36 9.00 14.65
C GLU A 745 0.68 7.62 14.63
N ARG A 746 -0.36 7.41 15.46
CA ARG A 746 -1.13 6.16 15.56
C ARG A 746 -2.38 6.17 14.70
N LEU A 747 -2.64 7.24 13.94
CA LEU A 747 -3.86 7.40 13.13
C LEU A 747 -4.13 6.16 12.27
N ALA A 748 -3.10 5.62 11.62
CA ALA A 748 -3.23 4.42 10.80
C ALA A 748 -3.64 3.17 11.58
N ASP A 749 -3.07 2.98 12.78
CA ASP A 749 -3.37 1.80 13.61
C ASP A 749 -4.80 1.84 14.15
N LEU A 750 -5.32 3.04 14.35
CA LEU A 750 -6.63 3.33 14.91
C LEU A 750 -7.72 3.49 13.84
N THR A 751 -7.36 3.56 12.56
CA THR A 751 -8.34 3.69 11.48
C THR A 751 -9.00 2.35 11.22
N ASP A 752 -10.33 2.32 11.27
CA ASP A 752 -11.13 1.12 10.98
C ASP A 752 -11.71 1.16 9.55
N ALA A 753 -11.92 2.36 9.01
CA ALA A 753 -12.34 2.57 7.63
C ALA A 753 -11.82 3.90 7.08
N VAL A 754 -11.49 3.92 5.80
CA VAL A 754 -11.10 5.13 5.06
C VAL A 754 -11.77 5.14 3.68
N ALA A 755 -12.20 6.31 3.23
CA ALA A 755 -12.59 6.56 1.84
C ALA A 755 -11.68 7.65 1.29
N THR A 756 -10.99 7.34 0.20
CA THR A 756 -9.99 8.17 -0.45
C THR A 756 -10.44 8.52 -1.86
N LEU A 757 -10.40 9.80 -2.20
CA LEU A 757 -10.55 10.30 -3.55
C LEU A 757 -9.27 11.04 -3.94
N SER A 758 -8.48 10.44 -4.84
CA SER A 758 -7.26 11.06 -5.37
C SER A 758 -7.62 11.84 -6.63
N LEU A 759 -7.83 13.14 -6.47
CA LEU A 759 -8.03 14.08 -7.56
C LEU A 759 -6.66 14.40 -8.16
N GLY A 760 -6.43 13.95 -9.40
CA GLY A 760 -5.25 14.35 -10.18
C GLY A 760 -5.15 15.87 -10.35
N ARG A 761 -4.11 16.34 -11.02
CA ARG A 761 -4.09 17.75 -11.44
C ARG A 761 -5.18 17.97 -12.51
N PRO A 762 -5.85 19.14 -12.55
CA PRO A 762 -6.74 19.46 -13.65
C PRO A 762 -5.95 19.52 -14.97
N GLU A 763 -6.31 18.69 -15.94
CA GLU A 763 -5.74 18.75 -17.29
C GLU A 763 -6.81 18.66 -18.36
N VAL A 764 -6.46 19.18 -19.53
CA VAL A 764 -7.22 18.99 -20.76
C VAL A 764 -6.25 18.56 -21.86
N SER A 765 -6.60 17.53 -22.61
CA SER A 765 -5.77 17.01 -23.70
C SER A 765 -6.62 16.67 -24.93
N TRP A 766 -6.03 16.79 -26.12
CA TRP A 766 -6.71 16.47 -27.37
C TRP A 766 -6.65 14.97 -27.66
N ARG A 767 -7.81 14.36 -27.85
CA ARG A 767 -7.97 12.99 -28.37
C ARG A 767 -8.19 13.00 -29.88
N HIS A 768 -8.94 13.98 -30.36
CA HIS A 768 -9.16 14.22 -31.78
C HIS A 768 -9.28 15.74 -32.01
N PRO A 769 -8.44 16.36 -32.86
CA PRO A 769 -7.38 15.77 -33.70
C PRO A 769 -6.23 15.14 -32.89
N GLU A 770 -5.63 14.09 -33.43
CA GLU A 770 -4.51 13.34 -32.82
C GLU A 770 -3.18 14.08 -32.97
N ALA A 771 -3.00 14.83 -34.07
CA ALA A 771 -1.76 15.52 -34.39
C ALA A 771 -2.00 16.92 -34.98
N ASP A 772 -0.99 17.79 -34.86
CA ASP A 772 -0.99 19.09 -35.54
C ASP A 772 -0.94 18.92 -37.07
N GLY A 773 -1.68 19.79 -37.77
CA GLY A 773 -1.83 19.75 -39.24
C GLY A 773 -2.83 18.72 -39.75
N GLN A 774 -3.52 18.00 -38.87
CA GLN A 774 -4.56 17.06 -39.28
C GLN A 774 -5.69 17.79 -40.01
N ARG A 775 -6.13 17.22 -41.14
CA ARG A 775 -7.27 17.73 -41.91
C ARG A 775 -8.58 17.30 -41.26
N LEU A 776 -9.44 18.27 -40.95
CA LEU A 776 -10.76 18.05 -40.38
C LEU A 776 -11.83 18.50 -41.38
N ALA A 777 -12.91 17.75 -41.52
CA ALA A 777 -14.05 18.19 -42.33
C ALA A 777 -14.77 19.36 -41.66
N ARG A 778 -15.42 20.23 -42.44
CA ARG A 778 -16.31 21.25 -41.87
C ARG A 778 -17.41 20.57 -41.05
N GLY A 779 -17.65 21.08 -39.84
CA GLY A 779 -18.65 20.49 -38.95
C GLY A 779 -18.22 19.17 -38.31
N SER A 780 -16.93 18.81 -38.31
CA SER A 780 -16.48 17.57 -37.67
C SER A 780 -16.52 17.65 -36.15
N ALA A 781 -16.77 16.50 -35.52
CA ALA A 781 -16.58 16.31 -34.09
C ALA A 781 -15.10 16.46 -33.74
N VAL A 782 -14.81 17.13 -32.63
CA VAL A 782 -13.52 17.11 -31.94
C VAL A 782 -13.70 16.54 -30.56
N ARG A 783 -12.67 15.86 -30.06
CA ARG A 783 -12.69 15.19 -28.76
C ARG A 783 -11.53 15.64 -27.90
N VAL A 784 -11.86 15.97 -26.66
CA VAL A 784 -10.88 16.27 -25.62
C VAL A 784 -11.14 15.39 -24.42
N SER A 785 -10.06 14.97 -23.77
CA SER A 785 -10.09 14.22 -22.53
C SER A 785 -9.73 15.18 -21.39
N VAL A 786 -10.54 15.14 -20.33
CA VAL A 786 -10.39 15.94 -19.12
C VAL A 786 -10.05 15.02 -17.96
N SER A 787 -9.01 15.38 -17.22
CA SER A 787 -8.55 14.66 -16.03
C SER A 787 -8.48 15.61 -14.84
N GLY A 788 -8.64 15.08 -13.63
CA GLY A 788 -8.55 15.86 -12.38
C GLY A 788 -9.50 17.06 -12.27
N PHE A 789 -10.56 17.10 -13.07
CA PHE A 789 -11.57 18.15 -13.11
C PHE A 789 -12.97 17.56 -13.36
N ARG A 790 -13.96 17.93 -12.54
CA ARG A 790 -15.31 17.37 -12.65
C ARG A 790 -16.20 18.24 -13.54
N LEU A 791 -16.48 17.75 -14.74
CA LEU A 791 -17.40 18.41 -15.65
C LEU A 791 -18.84 18.40 -15.13
N GLY A 792 -19.48 19.58 -15.16
CA GLY A 792 -20.87 19.77 -14.76
C GLY A 792 -21.16 21.21 -14.39
N THR A 793 -22.41 21.63 -14.58
CA THR A 793 -22.93 22.93 -14.11
C THR A 793 -23.89 22.80 -12.93
N GLY A 794 -24.18 21.58 -12.50
CA GLY A 794 -25.04 21.29 -11.36
C GLY A 794 -24.27 21.18 -10.05
N SER A 795 -24.96 20.74 -8.99
CA SER A 795 -24.34 20.49 -7.70
C SER A 795 -23.20 19.47 -7.80
N GLY A 796 -22.00 19.89 -7.37
CA GLY A 796 -20.78 19.10 -7.45
C GLY A 796 -20.04 19.16 -8.79
N GLY A 797 -20.51 19.91 -9.78
CA GLY A 797 -19.71 20.24 -10.97
C GLY A 797 -18.70 21.33 -10.68
N GLU A 798 -17.49 21.21 -11.22
CA GLU A 798 -16.44 22.24 -11.12
C GLU A 798 -16.47 23.21 -12.32
N GLY A 799 -17.09 22.82 -13.44
CA GLY A 799 -17.25 23.67 -14.60
C GLY A 799 -17.33 22.90 -15.92
N GLN A 800 -16.76 23.47 -16.98
CA GLN A 800 -16.92 23.01 -18.36
C GLN A 800 -15.61 23.02 -19.15
N VAL A 801 -15.61 22.33 -20.29
CA VAL A 801 -14.58 22.55 -21.33
C VAL A 801 -15.07 23.60 -22.30
N ARG A 802 -14.27 24.64 -22.52
CA ARG A 802 -14.45 25.63 -23.58
C ARG A 802 -13.45 25.42 -24.69
N VAL A 803 -13.92 25.15 -25.91
CA VAL A 803 -13.08 25.14 -27.12
C VAL A 803 -13.26 26.46 -27.87
N SER A 804 -12.18 27.21 -28.00
CA SER A 804 -12.14 28.44 -28.81
C SER A 804 -11.25 28.24 -30.03
N MET A 805 -11.61 28.90 -31.13
CA MET A 805 -10.92 28.82 -32.41
C MET A 805 -10.28 30.16 -32.75
N ARG A 806 -9.04 30.14 -33.25
CA ARG A 806 -8.34 31.34 -33.72
C ARG A 806 -7.77 31.11 -35.12
N GLY A 807 -8.00 32.06 -36.02
CA GLY A 807 -7.59 31.96 -37.41
C GLY A 807 -8.62 31.23 -38.27
N GLY A 808 -8.47 31.32 -39.59
CA GLY A 808 -9.47 30.83 -40.56
C GLY A 808 -10.66 31.78 -40.74
N SER A 809 -11.50 31.45 -41.73
CA SER A 809 -12.75 32.13 -42.07
C SER A 809 -13.92 31.41 -41.41
N GLY A 810 -14.81 32.16 -40.73
CA GLY A 810 -16.00 31.61 -40.07
C GLY A 810 -15.72 30.81 -38.80
N CYS A 811 -14.50 30.90 -38.25
CA CYS A 811 -14.05 30.24 -37.03
C CYS A 811 -13.93 31.19 -35.82
N ASN A 812 -13.60 32.46 -36.06
CA ASN A 812 -13.43 33.46 -35.00
C ASN A 812 -14.80 33.79 -34.36
N ASP A 813 -14.78 34.21 -33.09
CA ASP A 813 -15.95 34.61 -32.27
C ASP A 813 -16.91 33.49 -31.84
N GLN A 814 -16.57 32.22 -32.05
CA GLN A 814 -17.34 31.08 -31.57
C GLN A 814 -16.59 30.31 -30.47
N ALA A 815 -17.24 30.16 -29.32
CA ALA A 815 -16.80 29.30 -28.23
C ALA A 815 -17.78 28.14 -28.08
N LEU A 816 -17.26 26.92 -28.11
CA LEU A 816 -18.03 25.69 -27.90
C LEU A 816 -17.85 25.24 -26.46
N PHE A 817 -18.93 24.80 -25.82
CA PHE A 817 -18.91 24.38 -24.43
C PHE A 817 -19.41 22.95 -24.29
N ALA A 818 -18.77 22.17 -23.42
CA ALA A 818 -19.22 20.84 -23.03
C ALA A 818 -19.15 20.70 -21.50
N SER A 819 -20.28 20.31 -20.90
CA SER A 819 -20.45 20.19 -19.46
C SER A 819 -20.71 18.74 -19.00
N ALA A 820 -20.71 17.77 -19.90
CA ALA A 820 -20.95 16.37 -19.59
C ALA A 820 -20.10 15.46 -20.46
N PRO A 821 -19.51 14.39 -19.89
CA PRO A 821 -18.73 13.43 -20.66
C PRO A 821 -19.62 12.57 -21.57
N ILE A 822 -19.03 12.00 -22.61
CA ILE A 822 -19.68 11.08 -23.57
C ILE A 822 -20.22 9.84 -22.86
N ALA A 823 -19.49 9.36 -21.84
CA ALA A 823 -19.89 8.25 -20.99
C ALA A 823 -19.56 8.56 -19.53
N PRO A 824 -20.38 8.11 -18.56
CA PRO A 824 -20.06 8.23 -17.14
C PRO A 824 -18.66 7.66 -16.83
N GLY A 825 -17.86 8.42 -16.07
CA GLY A 825 -16.53 7.98 -15.61
C GLY A 825 -15.37 8.09 -16.63
N ARG A 826 -15.60 8.60 -17.86
CA ARG A 826 -14.57 8.67 -18.91
C ARG A 826 -13.98 10.04 -19.21
N GLY A 827 -14.55 11.14 -18.68
CA GLY A 827 -13.97 12.50 -18.79
C GLY A 827 -13.75 13.03 -20.22
N GLU A 828 -14.09 12.24 -21.24
CA GLU A 828 -14.03 12.64 -22.64
C GLU A 828 -15.28 13.39 -23.02
N VAL A 829 -15.11 14.53 -23.69
CA VAL A 829 -16.20 15.30 -24.25
C VAL A 829 -16.05 15.41 -25.77
N GLU A 830 -17.19 15.37 -26.45
CA GLU A 830 -17.26 15.59 -27.89
C GLU A 830 -17.94 16.94 -28.16
N LEU A 831 -17.29 17.79 -28.96
CA LEU A 831 -17.85 19.06 -29.42
C LEU A 831 -17.87 19.09 -30.95
N GLN A 832 -18.91 19.68 -31.53
CA GLN A 832 -19.03 19.81 -32.98
C GLN A 832 -18.48 21.16 -33.43
N LEU A 833 -17.51 21.14 -34.36
CA LEU A 833 -16.99 22.38 -34.95
C LEU A 833 -18.07 23.09 -35.77
N PRO A 834 -17.98 24.41 -35.97
CA PRO A 834 -18.93 25.13 -36.81
C PRO A 834 -18.80 24.70 -38.28
N ALA A 835 -19.92 24.45 -38.95
CA ALA A 835 -19.93 24.11 -40.37
C ALA A 835 -19.40 25.26 -41.27
N THR A 836 -19.38 26.49 -40.75
CA THR A 836 -18.86 27.69 -41.41
C THR A 836 -17.35 27.86 -41.27
N CYS A 837 -16.70 27.12 -40.37
CA CYS A 837 -15.28 27.26 -40.10
C CYS A 837 -14.46 26.59 -41.21
N SER A 838 -13.48 27.31 -41.74
CA SER A 838 -12.54 26.85 -42.79
C SER A 838 -11.23 27.65 -42.71
N GLY A 839 -10.11 27.06 -43.12
CA GLY A 839 -8.80 27.70 -43.11
C GLY A 839 -7.65 26.73 -42.89
N LEU A 840 -6.45 27.16 -43.26
CA LEU A 840 -5.21 26.44 -42.96
C LEU A 840 -4.64 26.91 -41.62
N GLY A 841 -4.16 25.96 -40.81
CA GLY A 841 -3.55 26.25 -39.51
C GLY A 841 -4.49 26.92 -38.51
N VAL A 842 -5.79 26.60 -38.54
CA VAL A 842 -6.75 27.04 -37.52
C VAL A 842 -6.29 26.51 -36.16
N LEU A 843 -6.14 27.41 -35.19
CA LEU A 843 -5.70 27.06 -33.84
C LEU A 843 -6.94 26.76 -32.98
N LEU A 844 -7.07 25.50 -32.57
CA LEU A 844 -8.04 25.06 -31.58
C LEU A 844 -7.41 25.19 -30.18
N VAL A 845 -8.10 25.85 -29.27
CA VAL A 845 -7.68 26.02 -27.87
C VAL A 845 -8.77 25.47 -26.96
N ALA A 846 -8.53 24.30 -26.39
CA ALA A 846 -9.36 23.74 -25.33
C ALA A 846 -8.93 24.34 -24.00
N THR A 847 -9.87 24.82 -23.19
CA THR A 847 -9.62 25.48 -21.91
C THR A 847 -10.62 24.97 -20.89
N LEU A 848 -10.18 24.65 -19.67
CA LEU A 848 -11.09 24.41 -18.55
C LEU A 848 -11.58 25.75 -18.00
N VAL A 849 -12.90 25.85 -17.84
CA VAL A 849 -13.57 27.03 -17.31
C VAL A 849 -14.45 26.65 -16.13
N ASP A 850 -14.67 27.58 -15.21
CA ASP A 850 -15.57 27.40 -14.07
C ASP A 850 -17.06 27.43 -14.49
N LEU A 851 -17.94 27.47 -13.50
CA LEU A 851 -19.40 27.48 -13.67
C LEU A 851 -19.90 28.76 -14.38
N GLU A 852 -19.17 29.87 -14.21
CA GLU A 852 -19.43 31.16 -14.82
C GLU A 852 -18.84 31.27 -16.24
N GLY A 853 -18.01 30.31 -16.66
CA GLY A 853 -17.36 30.29 -17.97
C GLY A 853 -16.02 31.03 -18.02
N ASP A 854 -15.51 31.44 -16.86
CA ASP A 854 -14.21 32.07 -16.70
C ASP A 854 -13.09 31.02 -16.68
N PRO A 855 -11.93 31.27 -17.34
CA PRO A 855 -10.81 30.34 -17.33
C PRO A 855 -10.32 30.06 -15.92
N LEU A 856 -10.04 28.79 -15.60
CA LEU A 856 -9.33 28.45 -14.35
C LEU A 856 -8.05 29.28 -14.23
N ARG A 857 -7.68 29.62 -12.99
CA ARG A 857 -6.48 30.40 -12.72
C ARG A 857 -5.54 29.57 -11.84
N PRO A 858 -4.34 29.26 -12.31
CA PRO A 858 -3.81 29.57 -13.63
C PRO A 858 -4.49 28.74 -14.72
N LEU A 859 -4.30 29.21 -15.95
CA LEU A 859 -4.97 28.72 -17.14
C LEU A 859 -4.62 27.25 -17.41
N VAL A 860 -5.64 26.38 -17.40
CA VAL A 860 -5.51 25.00 -17.86
C VAL A 860 -6.01 24.92 -19.30
N SER A 861 -5.09 24.77 -20.25
CA SER A 861 -5.44 24.75 -21.68
C SER A 861 -4.54 23.84 -22.51
N ALA A 862 -5.07 23.35 -23.63
CA ALA A 862 -4.32 22.61 -24.62
C ALA A 862 -4.63 23.12 -26.03
N THR A 863 -3.60 23.19 -26.87
CA THR A 863 -3.71 23.72 -28.22
C THR A 863 -3.42 22.68 -29.29
N ARG A 864 -4.15 22.76 -30.41
CA ARG A 864 -3.89 22.00 -31.64
C ARG A 864 -4.04 22.90 -32.85
N LYS A 865 -3.21 22.69 -33.88
CA LYS A 865 -3.36 23.34 -35.19
C LYS A 865 -3.97 22.36 -36.18
N VAL A 866 -4.97 22.78 -36.94
CA VAL A 866 -5.66 21.93 -37.92
C VAL A 866 -5.91 22.64 -39.24
N ASP A 867 -6.12 21.86 -40.30
CA ASP A 867 -6.55 22.35 -41.59
C ASP A 867 -8.01 21.99 -41.83
N ILE A 868 -8.86 22.98 -42.10
CA ILE A 868 -10.28 22.80 -42.36
C ILE A 868 -10.57 23.30 -43.79
N PRO A 869 -10.98 22.43 -44.73
CA PRO A 869 -11.12 22.76 -46.14
C PRO A 869 -12.24 23.77 -46.40
#